data_AF-V5GJG8-F1
#
_entry.id   AF-V5GJG8-F1
#
_cell.length_a   1.000
_cell.length_b   1.000
_cell.length_c   1.000
_cell.angle_alpha   90.00
_cell.angle_beta   90.00
_cell.angle_gamma   90.00
#
_symmetry.space_group_name_H-M   'P 1'
#
loop_
_entity.id
_entity.type
_entity.pdbx_description
1 polymer ?
#
loop_
_entity_poly.entity_id
_entity_poly.type
_entity_poly.pdbx_seq_one_letter_code
_entity_poly.pdbx_strand_id
1 'polypeptide(L)'
;MDGRHCIVCNLEHDEDDIYHNGTPAHRFNFTLFEWNRYKKALVNNRHGVEVDIQPVQVNGFTYNYTVDPKKGKHTIKITSENLRCHNNNLEFLCTVVNKRKNSNVILTSAILLHPYKLWSLTDLQNNLGDSFVELEPGAPPYKVLVKFATERPVVGSYKIPVSFNFQTVGGNVDTFTIARALIVSVEDIPPAEEEAAAKSPFTNNDWLEPIEIIPPTQNQRNICMYPIPLDMYPFLKMGLRDFGGLTQEMQNHLRHIRAQLDPSHVTVGNYRMFWHIVLWLEEVAQVLMLKRYNMENVTMAVNGELLELEVPGLAEKRPSVIAGDMIEVRVHEDHRAYRGVIKRVNDKTVDIGYVNNELVDYIKSNPKIELDVRFVMNRLPLERMHQGVDQTVMNGIVPYFFPDYSLSRRIVSSTKTIRETEFFNNTIVANKEQKMAVLNILNGTSMSAPYVVFGPPGTGKTVTIVEAILQIKKKTNKKILVCAPANAACDMLTEKLMMHCTRRELIRIMSENVDKYVLSGDVKLYFVVNGFFLTRQNMNELILGYTNYQNGEFLKPTAEEISEYRIVVTTLILIGRYSRKYHPDVVFIDEAAQPYEPEACCALGMIEKGKQIVLAGDPKQLGPSVASRVSGRYGLGVSLLERLMNLELYRTLNPNFITMLKQNFRSHRTILTLPNKLFYDDQLQAVSTRAHSDQLAAICVFEKIPGLCKKKKNKLPRPGQAVEFCSIISQECRQGRSPSYFNYKETQMVLKYVQTLTQLGFDSEEHKVLPEHIGVVTPYIRQVYNIREQLRKNNFAGIEVGTTETFQGREKRIIIISTVRAKDNLLAYDRKYNLGFVKNEKRFNVALTRAMSKLIVIGCPHVLGTDDKWEQYICHCEELDSFCGAPYARRTQDVKDEIVNRLGRIRLLDTQYKKQPQN
;
A
#
# COMPACT_ATOMS: atom_id res chain seq x y z
N MET A 1 19.28 26.84 -3.64
CA MET A 1 18.00 26.14 -3.43
C MET A 1 17.26 26.25 -4.75
N ASP A 2 17.10 25.15 -5.50
CA ASP A 2 16.46 25.18 -6.82
C ASP A 2 14.99 25.62 -6.66
N GLY A 3 14.61 26.71 -7.33
CA GLY A 3 13.28 27.33 -7.32
C GLY A 3 12.13 26.47 -7.89
N ARG A 4 12.40 25.19 -8.20
CA ARG A 4 11.46 24.26 -8.83
C ARG A 4 10.44 23.66 -7.86
N HIS A 5 10.63 23.80 -6.56
CA HIS A 5 9.81 23.13 -5.55
C HIS A 5 9.15 24.10 -4.56
N CYS A 6 7.83 24.26 -4.65
CA CYS A 6 7.11 25.00 -3.63
C CYS A 6 6.98 24.16 -2.36
N ILE A 7 7.59 24.62 -1.26
CA ILE A 7 7.52 23.98 0.07
C ILE A 7 6.10 23.92 0.66
N VAL A 8 5.22 24.82 0.22
CA VAL A 8 3.83 24.95 0.71
C VAL A 8 2.90 23.98 0.00
N CYS A 9 3.02 23.89 -1.33
CA CYS A 9 2.22 22.97 -2.14
C CYS A 9 2.88 21.59 -2.27
N ASN A 10 4.17 21.48 -1.97
CA ASN A 10 5.00 20.29 -2.14
C ASN A 10 4.84 19.68 -3.54
N LEU A 11 4.86 20.56 -4.54
CA LEU A 11 4.73 20.29 -5.97
C LEU A 11 5.99 20.84 -6.67
N GLU A 12 6.41 20.19 -7.76
CA GLU A 12 7.40 20.75 -8.68
C GLU A 12 6.67 21.61 -9.71
N HIS A 13 7.21 22.77 -10.08
CA HIS A 13 6.63 23.67 -11.10
C HIS A 13 7.72 24.01 -12.11
N ASP A 14 7.31 24.28 -13.34
CA ASP A 14 8.22 24.82 -14.35
C ASP A 14 8.79 26.16 -13.91
N GLU A 15 10.02 26.46 -14.34
CA GLU A 15 10.75 27.68 -13.98
C GLU A 15 9.99 28.97 -14.39
N ASP A 16 9.01 28.84 -15.29
CA ASP A 16 8.18 29.94 -15.83
C ASP A 16 6.76 30.02 -15.23
N ASP A 17 6.38 29.21 -14.23
CA ASP A 17 5.03 29.28 -13.61
C ASP A 17 4.91 30.45 -12.61
N ILE A 18 4.87 31.66 -13.15
CA ILE A 18 4.68 32.93 -12.41
C ILE A 18 3.31 32.99 -11.68
N TYR A 19 2.36 32.13 -12.06
CA TYR A 19 0.99 32.14 -11.54
C TYR A 19 0.74 31.14 -10.41
N HIS A 20 1.68 30.23 -10.13
CA HIS A 20 1.56 29.21 -9.09
C HIS A 20 1.08 29.77 -7.74
N ASN A 21 1.72 30.87 -7.28
CA ASN A 21 1.42 31.52 -6.00
C ASN A 21 0.02 32.17 -5.98
N GLY A 22 -0.54 32.49 -7.15
CA GLY A 22 -1.88 33.05 -7.31
C GLY A 22 -2.99 31.99 -7.32
N THR A 23 -2.64 30.71 -7.49
CA THR A 23 -3.65 29.64 -7.56
C THR A 23 -4.43 29.54 -6.24
N PRO A 24 -5.75 29.28 -6.28
CA PRO A 24 -6.54 29.15 -5.06
C PRO A 24 -6.06 28.01 -4.14
N ALA A 25 -5.54 26.93 -4.72
CA ALA A 25 -4.95 25.82 -3.99
C ALA A 25 -3.68 26.24 -3.23
N HIS A 26 -2.78 27.01 -3.86
CA HIS A 26 -1.61 27.55 -3.19
C HIS A 26 -1.99 28.49 -2.05
N ARG A 27 -2.88 29.46 -2.31
CA ARG A 27 -3.33 30.43 -1.29
C ARG A 27 -3.94 29.72 -0.06
N PHE A 28 -4.75 28.69 -0.28
CA PHE A 28 -5.31 27.88 0.79
C PHE A 28 -4.23 27.13 1.59
N ASN A 29 -3.33 26.41 0.90
CA ASN A 29 -2.26 25.66 1.54
C ASN A 29 -1.29 26.58 2.31
N PHE A 30 -0.97 27.75 1.74
CA PHE A 30 -0.13 28.76 2.37
C PHE A 30 -0.76 29.29 3.66
N THR A 31 -2.05 29.62 3.61
CA THR A 31 -2.79 30.08 4.78
C THR A 31 -2.82 29.03 5.89
N LEU A 32 -2.99 27.75 5.53
CA LEU A 32 -2.96 26.65 6.49
C LEU A 32 -1.55 26.39 7.05
N PHE A 33 -0.51 26.53 6.23
CA PHE A 33 0.89 26.44 6.64
C PHE A 33 1.21 27.51 7.69
N GLU A 34 0.88 28.77 7.41
CA GLU A 34 1.04 29.90 8.33
C GLU A 34 0.26 29.66 9.63
N TRP A 35 -1.02 29.29 9.55
CA TRP A 35 -1.80 28.94 10.75
C TRP A 35 -1.11 27.88 11.61
N ASN A 36 -0.57 26.82 11.00
CA ASN A 36 0.11 25.76 11.74
C ASN A 36 1.41 26.23 12.41
N ARG A 37 2.11 27.18 11.79
CA ARG A 37 3.32 27.82 12.33
C ARG A 37 2.98 28.69 13.55
N TYR A 38 1.93 29.51 13.47
CA TYR A 38 1.63 30.55 14.46
C TYR A 38 0.62 30.16 15.54
N LYS A 39 -0.22 29.14 15.32
CA LYS A 39 -1.31 28.76 16.26
C LYS A 39 -0.88 28.55 17.71
N LYS A 40 0.37 28.12 17.97
CA LYS A 40 0.86 27.94 19.34
C LYS A 40 0.95 29.26 20.12
N ALA A 41 1.27 30.36 19.44
CA ALA A 41 1.32 31.68 20.06
C ALA A 41 -0.08 32.18 20.46
N LEU A 42 -1.11 31.78 19.70
CA LEU A 42 -2.49 32.19 19.92
C LEU A 42 -3.21 31.41 21.03
N VAL A 43 -2.59 30.34 21.58
CA VAL A 43 -3.22 29.50 22.61
C VAL A 43 -3.22 30.17 23.98
N ASN A 44 -2.21 30.98 24.30
CA ASN A 44 -2.09 31.50 25.65
C ASN A 44 -3.04 32.67 25.91
N ASN A 45 -3.54 32.77 27.14
CA ASN A 45 -4.16 34.00 27.62
C ASN A 45 -3.15 35.15 27.54
N ARG A 46 -3.61 36.35 27.22
CA ARG A 46 -2.71 37.45 26.85
C ARG A 46 -3.28 38.77 27.31
N HIS A 47 -2.39 39.73 27.59
CA HIS A 47 -2.78 41.10 27.88
C HIS A 47 -3.77 41.18 29.06
N GLY A 48 -3.71 40.26 30.03
CA GLY A 48 -4.66 40.21 31.15
C GLY A 48 -6.08 39.79 30.76
N VAL A 49 -6.31 39.33 29.53
CA VAL A 49 -7.57 38.72 29.09
C VAL A 49 -7.47 37.20 29.14
N GLU A 50 -8.47 36.57 29.75
CA GLU A 50 -8.58 35.12 29.84
C GLU A 50 -9.81 34.61 29.08
N VAL A 51 -9.62 33.52 28.34
CA VAL A 51 -10.71 32.77 27.70
C VAL A 51 -10.74 31.38 28.32
N ASP A 52 -11.80 31.09 29.08
CA ASP A 52 -12.07 29.76 29.63
C ASP A 52 -13.22 29.07 28.89
N ILE A 53 -13.21 27.74 28.90
CA ILE A 53 -14.20 26.91 28.22
C ILE A 53 -14.63 25.78 29.13
N GLN A 54 -15.93 25.69 29.37
CA GLN A 54 -16.55 24.60 30.12
C GLN A 54 -17.70 23.99 29.31
N PRO A 55 -17.86 22.65 29.34
CA PRO A 55 -19.02 22.01 28.75
C PRO A 55 -20.27 22.30 29.59
N VAL A 56 -21.41 22.55 28.94
CA VAL A 56 -22.70 22.75 29.62
C VAL A 56 -23.27 21.37 30.00
N GLN A 57 -23.48 21.13 31.29
CA GLN A 57 -24.10 19.87 31.74
C GLN A 57 -25.60 19.85 31.46
N VAL A 58 -26.07 18.73 30.90
CA VAL A 58 -27.49 18.40 30.75
C VAL A 58 -27.73 17.16 31.60
N ASN A 59 -28.71 17.22 32.51
CA ASN A 59 -28.92 16.26 33.61
C ASN A 59 -28.89 14.78 33.18
N GLY A 60 -28.16 13.95 33.95
CA GLY A 60 -28.32 12.49 34.02
C GLY A 60 -27.31 11.61 33.26
N PHE A 61 -26.48 12.15 32.37
CA PHE A 61 -25.58 11.35 31.52
C PHE A 61 -24.12 11.79 31.60
N THR A 62 -23.21 10.82 31.60
CA THR A 62 -21.78 11.06 31.78
C THR A 62 -21.02 11.13 30.46
N TYR A 63 -20.13 12.11 30.36
CA TYR A 63 -19.10 12.22 29.33
C TYR A 63 -17.75 12.51 30.01
N ASN A 64 -16.64 12.17 29.35
CA ASN A 64 -15.30 12.46 29.86
C ASN A 64 -14.78 13.76 29.22
N TYR A 65 -14.53 14.77 30.04
CA TYR A 65 -13.99 16.06 29.61
C TYR A 65 -12.51 16.20 29.98
N THR A 66 -11.68 16.49 28.99
CA THR A 66 -10.22 16.64 29.15
C THR A 66 -9.72 17.93 28.51
N VAL A 67 -8.72 18.56 29.13
CA VAL A 67 -8.11 19.82 28.66
C VAL A 67 -6.60 19.61 28.46
N ASP A 68 -6.08 19.98 27.28
CA ASP A 68 -4.64 20.09 26.99
C ASP A 68 -4.30 21.60 26.91
N PRO A 69 -3.90 22.23 28.03
CA PRO A 69 -3.68 23.67 28.09
C PRO A 69 -2.53 24.11 27.20
N LYS A 70 -1.49 23.28 27.01
CA LYS A 70 -0.35 23.57 26.12
C LYS A 70 -0.76 23.69 24.65
N LYS A 71 -1.89 23.08 24.27
CA LYS A 71 -2.43 23.13 22.90
C LYS A 71 -3.77 23.87 22.81
N GLY A 72 -4.29 24.40 23.92
CA GLY A 72 -5.60 25.05 23.99
C GLY A 72 -6.75 24.15 23.55
N LYS A 73 -6.65 22.84 23.80
CA LYS A 73 -7.65 21.85 23.36
C LYS A 73 -8.59 21.48 24.50
N HIS A 74 -9.88 21.47 24.18
CA HIS A 74 -10.96 21.07 25.07
C HIS A 74 -11.69 19.89 24.41
N THR A 75 -11.69 18.72 25.04
CA THR A 75 -12.16 17.47 24.43
C THR A 75 -13.24 16.83 25.28
N ILE A 76 -14.43 16.62 24.70
CA ILE A 76 -15.48 15.75 25.24
C ILE A 76 -15.36 14.39 24.55
N LYS A 77 -15.21 13.31 25.33
CA LYS A 77 -15.36 11.92 24.88
C LYS A 77 -16.70 11.39 25.36
N ILE A 78 -17.49 10.84 24.46
CA ILE A 78 -18.87 10.41 24.71
C ILE A 78 -19.22 9.17 23.88
N THR A 79 -20.10 8.31 24.38
CA THR A 79 -20.60 7.17 23.59
C THR A 79 -21.69 7.59 22.61
N SER A 80 -21.89 6.83 21.53
CA SER A 80 -23.01 7.13 20.61
C SER A 80 -24.36 7.08 21.33
N GLU A 81 -24.50 6.20 22.32
CA GLU A 81 -25.69 6.10 23.16
C GLU A 81 -25.88 7.34 24.04
N ASN A 82 -24.87 7.73 24.81
CA ASN A 82 -24.94 8.91 25.67
C ASN A 82 -25.18 10.18 24.83
N LEU A 83 -24.59 10.30 23.64
CA LEU A 83 -24.84 11.43 22.76
C LEU A 83 -26.31 11.51 22.30
N ARG A 84 -27.01 10.37 22.12
CA ARG A 84 -28.47 10.37 21.85
C ARG A 84 -29.25 10.91 23.04
N CYS A 85 -28.84 10.55 24.24
CA CYS A 85 -29.45 11.04 25.47
C CYS A 85 -29.30 12.56 25.62
N HIS A 86 -28.25 13.15 25.06
CA HIS A 86 -28.10 14.61 24.90
C HIS A 86 -28.81 15.19 23.66
N ASN A 87 -29.81 14.50 23.11
CA ASN A 87 -30.51 14.90 21.87
C ASN A 87 -29.56 15.17 20.69
N ASN A 88 -28.43 14.46 20.65
CA ASN A 88 -27.35 14.64 19.67
C ASN A 88 -26.73 16.05 19.65
N ASN A 89 -26.80 16.78 20.77
CA ASN A 89 -26.26 18.11 20.94
C ASN A 89 -25.31 18.19 22.12
N LEU A 90 -24.22 18.94 21.98
CA LEU A 90 -23.30 19.27 23.07
C LEU A 90 -22.96 20.76 23.00
N GLU A 91 -22.78 21.38 24.15
CA GLU A 91 -22.57 22.81 24.25
C GLU A 91 -21.31 23.12 25.06
N PHE A 92 -20.54 24.07 24.56
CA PHE A 92 -19.35 24.62 25.22
C PHE A 92 -19.62 26.08 25.53
N LEU A 93 -19.66 26.42 26.82
CA LEU A 93 -19.73 27.80 27.26
C LEU A 93 -18.31 28.37 27.28
N CYS A 94 -18.04 29.33 26.40
CA CYS A 94 -16.81 30.11 26.39
C CYS A 94 -17.02 31.40 27.18
N THR A 95 -16.18 31.62 28.20
CA THR A 95 -16.22 32.82 29.04
C THR A 95 -14.97 33.64 28.80
N VAL A 96 -15.17 34.94 28.57
CA VAL A 96 -14.09 35.91 28.32
C VAL A 96 -14.06 36.91 29.47
N VAL A 97 -12.89 37.04 30.11
CA VAL A 97 -12.72 37.86 31.31
C VAL A 97 -11.57 38.84 31.12
N ASN A 98 -11.79 40.12 31.42
CA ASN A 98 -10.74 41.11 31.54
C ASN A 98 -10.23 41.18 33.00
N LYS A 99 -9.05 40.64 33.27
CA LYS A 99 -8.35 40.68 34.57
C LYS A 99 -7.37 41.86 34.72
N ARG A 100 -7.39 42.83 33.81
CA ARG A 100 -6.61 44.07 33.98
C ARG A 100 -7.14 44.85 35.18
N LYS A 101 -6.29 45.68 35.77
CA LYS A 101 -6.67 46.53 36.92
C LYS A 101 -7.38 47.82 36.49
N ASN A 102 -6.82 48.56 35.53
CA ASN A 102 -7.25 49.92 35.20
C ASN A 102 -7.38 50.19 33.69
N SER A 103 -7.60 49.17 32.86
CA SER A 103 -7.77 49.40 31.41
C SER A 103 -8.75 48.44 30.76
N ASN A 104 -9.59 49.02 29.91
CA ASN A 104 -10.57 48.30 29.12
C ASN A 104 -9.89 47.57 27.95
N VAL A 105 -10.55 46.50 27.50
CA VAL A 105 -10.16 45.76 26.29
C VAL A 105 -11.39 45.59 25.45
N ILE A 106 -11.27 45.83 24.16
CA ILE A 106 -12.37 45.67 23.22
C ILE A 106 -12.31 44.25 22.66
N LEU A 107 -13.35 43.43 22.88
CA LEU A 107 -13.57 42.19 22.13
C LEU A 107 -14.19 42.57 20.79
N THR A 108 -13.43 42.36 19.71
CA THR A 108 -13.82 42.82 18.37
C THR A 108 -14.61 41.78 17.60
N SER A 109 -14.40 40.49 17.87
CA SER A 109 -15.17 39.40 17.25
C SER A 109 -14.90 38.07 17.94
N ALA A 110 -15.90 37.19 17.95
CA ALA A 110 -15.74 35.77 18.24
C ALA A 110 -16.24 34.93 17.05
N ILE A 111 -15.38 34.13 16.44
CA ILE A 111 -15.72 33.38 15.22
C ILE A 111 -15.23 31.93 15.26
N LEU A 112 -15.98 31.05 14.59
CA LEU A 112 -15.49 29.72 14.21
C LEU A 112 -14.56 29.85 13.00
N LEU A 113 -13.43 29.17 13.01
CA LEU A 113 -12.42 29.28 11.95
C LEU A 113 -12.61 28.32 10.78
N HIS A 114 -13.69 27.54 10.80
CA HIS A 114 -14.10 26.68 9.70
C HIS A 114 -15.62 26.74 9.55
N PRO A 115 -16.17 26.84 8.32
CA PRO A 115 -17.61 26.78 8.06
C PRO A 115 -18.09 25.31 8.12
N TYR A 116 -18.06 24.70 9.30
CA TYR A 116 -18.50 23.31 9.48
C TYR A 116 -19.92 23.27 10.03
N LYS A 117 -20.87 22.73 9.25
CA LYS A 117 -22.32 22.73 9.57
C LYS A 117 -22.70 22.09 10.91
N LEU A 118 -21.86 21.21 11.46
CA LEU A 118 -22.09 20.60 12.78
C LEU A 118 -21.85 21.56 13.94
N TRP A 119 -21.21 22.70 13.69
CA TRP A 119 -20.80 23.65 14.71
C TRP A 119 -21.47 24.99 14.46
N SER A 120 -21.99 25.59 15.52
CA SER A 120 -22.54 26.93 15.52
C SER A 120 -22.00 27.70 16.72
N LEU A 121 -21.90 29.02 16.56
CA LEU A 121 -21.50 29.94 17.62
C LEU A 121 -22.62 30.94 17.81
N THR A 122 -23.10 31.06 19.04
CA THR A 122 -24.16 32.00 19.43
C THR A 122 -23.59 32.95 20.47
N ASP A 123 -23.69 34.24 20.18
CA ASP A 123 -23.42 35.29 21.16
C ASP A 123 -24.61 35.39 22.11
N LEU A 124 -24.44 35.00 23.38
CA LEU A 124 -25.55 34.99 24.34
C LEU A 124 -25.98 36.41 24.74
N GLN A 125 -25.17 37.41 24.44
CA GLN A 125 -25.41 38.81 24.77
C GLN A 125 -25.80 39.64 23.53
N ASN A 126 -25.82 39.05 22.32
CA ASN A 126 -26.21 39.67 21.04
C ASN A 126 -25.53 41.02 20.70
N ASN A 127 -24.32 41.27 21.23
CA ASN A 127 -23.61 42.54 21.10
C ASN A 127 -22.43 42.50 20.10
N LEU A 128 -21.99 41.32 19.68
CA LEU A 128 -20.85 41.11 18.79
C LEU A 128 -21.17 41.18 17.29
N GLY A 129 -22.41 41.49 16.89
CA GLY A 129 -22.86 41.51 15.49
C GLY A 129 -22.03 42.44 14.59
N ASP A 130 -22.50 43.67 14.35
CA ASP A 130 -21.74 44.71 13.62
C ASP A 130 -20.98 45.66 14.58
N SER A 131 -20.95 45.32 15.88
CA SER A 131 -20.47 46.17 16.96
C SER A 131 -19.35 45.50 17.78
N PHE A 132 -18.55 46.32 18.46
CA PHE A 132 -17.48 45.86 19.35
C PHE A 132 -17.94 45.88 20.80
N VAL A 133 -17.42 44.97 21.64
CA VAL A 133 -17.78 44.89 23.06
C VAL A 133 -16.62 45.38 23.91
N GLU A 134 -16.85 46.43 24.69
CA GLU A 134 -15.87 46.91 25.67
C GLU A 134 -15.95 46.06 26.95
N LEU A 135 -14.82 45.44 27.32
CA LEU A 135 -14.68 44.62 28.51
C LEU A 135 -14.00 45.44 29.61
N GLU A 136 -14.76 45.86 30.61
CA GLU A 136 -14.25 46.60 31.77
C GLU A 136 -13.53 45.68 32.78
N PRO A 137 -12.47 46.17 33.45
CA PRO A 137 -11.88 45.53 34.62
C PRO A 137 -12.91 45.10 35.66
N GLY A 138 -12.94 43.80 36.01
CA GLY A 138 -13.82 43.28 37.07
C GLY A 138 -15.29 43.10 36.69
N ALA A 139 -15.68 43.40 35.44
CA ALA A 139 -17.02 43.13 34.95
C ALA A 139 -17.32 41.61 34.88
N PRO A 140 -18.61 41.21 34.88
CA PRO A 140 -19.00 39.83 34.67
C PRO A 140 -18.43 39.26 33.35
N PRO A 141 -18.11 37.95 33.29
CA PRO A 141 -17.58 37.35 32.08
C PRO A 141 -18.51 37.52 30.87
N TYR A 142 -17.93 37.87 29.72
CA TYR A 142 -18.64 37.85 28.45
C TYR A 142 -18.82 36.40 27.99
N LYS A 143 -20.02 36.03 27.53
CA LYS A 143 -20.38 34.62 27.30
C LYS A 143 -20.71 34.34 25.84
N VAL A 144 -19.98 33.40 25.26
CA VAL A 144 -20.21 32.89 23.91
C VAL A 144 -20.50 31.39 24.00
N LEU A 145 -21.59 30.94 23.38
CA LEU A 145 -21.96 29.53 23.36
C LEU A 145 -21.55 28.91 22.03
N VAL A 146 -20.73 27.86 22.08
CA VAL A 146 -20.39 27.06 20.90
C VAL A 146 -21.09 25.71 20.99
N LYS A 147 -21.97 25.44 20.02
CA LYS A 147 -22.80 24.25 19.99
C LYS A 147 -22.33 23.28 18.90
N PHE A 148 -22.14 22.03 19.30
CA PHE A 148 -22.03 20.88 18.41
C PHE A 148 -23.39 20.20 18.28
N ALA A 149 -23.89 20.05 17.06
CA ALA A 149 -25.18 19.44 16.77
C ALA A 149 -25.05 18.50 15.58
N THR A 150 -25.60 17.28 15.69
CA THR A 150 -25.64 16.32 14.60
C THR A 150 -27.00 15.65 14.50
N GLU A 151 -27.45 15.31 13.30
CA GLU A 151 -28.70 14.57 13.11
C GLU A 151 -28.63 13.14 13.70
N ARG A 152 -27.41 12.60 13.80
CA ARG A 152 -27.12 11.25 14.31
C ARG A 152 -25.74 11.17 14.97
N PRO A 153 -25.59 10.36 16.02
CA PRO A 153 -24.29 10.10 16.63
C PRO A 153 -23.52 9.14 15.72
N VAL A 154 -22.49 9.65 15.06
CA VAL A 154 -21.57 8.82 14.28
C VAL A 154 -20.22 8.80 14.96
N VAL A 155 -19.68 7.60 15.14
CA VAL A 155 -18.32 7.37 15.65
C VAL A 155 -17.34 8.22 14.85
N GLY A 156 -16.63 9.09 15.56
CA GLY A 156 -15.76 10.08 14.95
C GLY A 156 -15.16 11.04 15.96
N SER A 157 -14.32 11.97 15.49
CA SER A 157 -13.66 13.02 16.24
C SER A 157 -13.85 14.31 15.46
N TYR A 158 -14.75 15.15 15.96
CA TYR A 158 -15.17 16.39 15.33
C TYR A 158 -14.43 17.54 16.00
N LYS A 159 -13.70 18.33 15.23
CA LYS A 159 -12.89 19.43 15.75
C LYS A 159 -13.31 20.76 15.13
N ILE A 160 -13.47 21.79 15.96
CA ILE A 160 -13.62 23.17 15.50
C ILE A 160 -12.64 24.10 16.24
N PRO A 161 -11.78 24.84 15.52
CA PRO A 161 -11.06 25.97 16.11
C PRO A 161 -11.99 27.18 16.24
N VAL A 162 -11.95 27.83 17.40
CA VAL A 162 -12.66 29.08 17.72
C VAL A 162 -11.63 30.16 18.07
N SER A 163 -11.84 31.39 17.59
CA SER A 163 -10.97 32.53 17.87
C SER A 163 -11.75 33.70 18.45
N PHE A 164 -11.12 34.36 19.41
CA PHE A 164 -11.56 35.61 20.03
C PHE A 164 -10.52 36.68 19.72
N ASN A 165 -10.94 37.75 19.05
CA ASN A 165 -10.07 38.85 18.63
C ASN A 165 -10.29 40.06 19.53
N PHE A 166 -9.20 40.72 19.92
CA PHE A 166 -9.21 41.78 20.90
C PHE A 166 -8.38 42.98 20.46
N GLN A 167 -8.67 44.13 21.03
CA GLN A 167 -7.91 45.37 20.89
C GLN A 167 -7.76 46.05 22.26
N THR A 168 -6.53 46.44 22.62
CA THR A 168 -6.29 47.17 23.87
C THR A 168 -6.64 48.65 23.71
N VAL A 169 -7.20 49.24 24.77
CA VAL A 169 -7.50 50.69 24.83
C VAL A 169 -6.34 51.43 25.51
N GLY A 170 -5.90 52.57 24.95
CA GLY A 170 -4.84 53.43 25.52
C GLY A 170 -3.76 53.89 24.51
N GLY A 171 -2.66 54.47 24.99
CA GLY A 171 -1.62 55.13 24.16
C GLY A 171 -0.81 54.21 23.23
N ASN A 172 -0.82 52.89 23.46
CA ASN A 172 -0.30 51.88 22.54
C ASN A 172 -1.41 50.87 22.24
N VAL A 173 -2.11 51.06 21.13
CA VAL A 173 -3.18 50.18 20.65
C VAL A 173 -2.55 48.91 20.10
N ASP A 174 -2.84 47.76 20.73
CA ASP A 174 -2.37 46.44 20.30
C ASP A 174 -3.57 45.54 20.04
N THR A 175 -3.58 44.87 18.89
CA THR A 175 -4.62 43.94 18.49
C THR A 175 -4.09 42.51 18.56
N PHE A 176 -4.82 41.62 19.24
CA PHE A 176 -4.36 40.27 19.52
C PHE A 176 -5.49 39.24 19.51
N THR A 177 -5.16 37.98 19.22
CA THR A 177 -6.10 36.87 19.15
C THR A 177 -5.80 35.80 20.21
N ILE A 178 -6.86 35.29 20.84
CA ILE A 178 -6.82 34.08 21.68
C ILE A 178 -7.65 32.99 20.98
N ALA A 179 -7.04 31.85 20.69
CA ALA A 179 -7.67 30.73 20.00
C ALA A 179 -7.76 29.48 20.89
N ARG A 180 -8.84 28.70 20.71
CA ARG A 180 -9.07 27.40 21.35
C ARG A 180 -9.53 26.39 20.32
N ALA A 181 -9.35 25.11 20.62
CA ALA A 181 -9.85 24.01 19.80
C ALA A 181 -10.82 23.15 20.60
N LEU A 182 -12.07 23.09 20.15
CA LEU A 182 -13.10 22.24 20.71
C LEU A 182 -13.12 20.91 19.95
N ILE A 183 -13.22 19.79 20.68
CA ILE A 183 -13.22 18.45 20.12
C ILE A 183 -14.35 17.63 20.76
N VAL A 184 -15.19 17.01 19.93
CA VAL A 184 -16.16 15.99 20.35
C VAL A 184 -15.71 14.64 19.77
N SER A 185 -15.36 13.68 20.61
CA SER A 185 -15.02 12.31 20.23
C SER A 185 -16.17 11.38 20.60
N VAL A 186 -16.83 10.82 19.58
CA VAL A 186 -17.89 9.81 19.74
C VAL A 186 -17.28 8.41 19.62
N GLU A 187 -17.47 7.55 20.63
CA GLU A 187 -16.77 6.25 20.81
C GLU A 187 -17.74 5.16 21.32
N ASP A 188 -17.85 4.00 20.65
CA ASP A 188 -18.81 2.95 21.09
C ASP A 188 -18.23 1.93 22.08
N ILE A 189 -16.90 1.83 22.18
CA ILE A 189 -16.19 0.95 23.11
C ILE A 189 -14.96 1.73 23.58
N PRO A 190 -14.64 1.77 24.89
CA PRO A 190 -13.41 2.38 25.37
C PRO A 190 -12.20 1.74 24.68
N PRO A 191 -11.16 2.51 24.32
CA PRO A 191 -9.92 1.91 23.87
C PRO A 191 -9.47 0.92 24.95
N ALA A 192 -9.15 -0.31 24.55
CA ALA A 192 -8.36 -1.20 25.39
C ALA A 192 -7.18 -0.38 25.91
N GLU A 193 -6.92 -0.46 27.22
CA GLU A 193 -5.90 0.33 27.93
C GLU A 193 -4.70 0.61 27.02
N GLU A 194 -4.32 1.89 26.94
CA GLU A 194 -3.13 2.32 26.21
C GLU A 194 -1.96 1.41 26.60
N GLU A 195 -1.67 0.41 25.75
CA GLU A 195 -0.50 -0.45 25.90
C GLU A 195 0.69 0.49 26.02
N ALA A 196 1.26 0.55 27.22
CA ALA A 196 2.39 1.39 27.55
C ALA A 196 3.43 1.23 26.44
N ALA A 197 3.85 2.35 25.86
CA ALA A 197 4.74 2.38 24.71
C ALA A 197 6.01 1.57 25.01
N ALA A 198 6.06 0.33 24.52
CA ALA A 198 7.27 -0.47 24.58
C ALA A 198 8.42 0.31 23.91
N LYS A 199 9.58 0.38 24.56
CA LYS A 199 10.79 0.95 23.97
C LYS A 199 11.18 0.09 22.77
N SER A 200 11.50 0.75 21.65
CA SER A 200 11.97 0.09 20.44
C SER A 200 13.32 -0.58 20.69
N PRO A 201 13.54 -1.87 20.36
CA PRO A 201 14.83 -2.55 20.56
C PRO A 201 15.88 -2.21 19.50
N PHE A 202 15.53 -1.35 18.52
CA PHE A 202 16.43 -0.96 17.43
C PHE A 202 17.41 0.10 17.89
N THR A 203 18.69 -0.25 17.89
CA THR A 203 19.78 0.64 18.33
C THR A 203 20.39 1.40 17.15
N ASN A 204 20.32 0.86 15.93
CA ASN A 204 21.01 1.38 14.74
C ASN A 204 22.54 1.57 14.96
N ASN A 205 23.09 0.96 16.01
CA ASN A 205 24.50 0.96 16.30
C ASN A 205 25.19 -0.04 15.37
N ASP A 206 26.38 0.32 14.89
CA ASP A 206 27.31 -0.67 14.36
C ASP A 206 27.97 -1.37 15.57
N TRP A 207 28.03 -2.70 15.57
CA TRP A 207 28.96 -3.41 16.44
C TRP A 207 30.37 -2.90 16.19
N LEU A 208 31.18 -2.84 17.23
CA LEU A 208 32.63 -3.06 17.09
C LEU A 208 32.80 -4.40 16.36
N GLU A 209 33.52 -4.42 15.23
CA GLU A 209 33.55 -5.58 14.35
C GLU A 209 33.88 -6.87 15.14
N PRO A 210 33.05 -7.92 15.03
CA PRO A 210 33.31 -9.17 15.73
C PRO A 210 34.64 -9.75 15.19
N ILE A 211 35.46 -10.27 16.10
CA ILE A 211 36.79 -10.80 15.79
C ILE A 211 36.65 -12.09 14.98
N GLU A 212 35.57 -12.84 15.19
CA GLU A 212 35.28 -14.09 14.47
C GLU A 212 33.77 -14.24 14.20
N ILE A 213 33.40 -14.64 12.97
CA ILE A 213 32.02 -15.00 12.60
C ILE A 213 32.00 -16.48 12.22
N ILE A 214 31.37 -17.30 13.05
CA ILE A 214 31.15 -18.72 12.78
C ILE A 214 30.07 -18.88 11.72
N PRO A 215 30.35 -19.58 10.60
CA PRO A 215 29.36 -19.76 9.53
C PRO A 215 28.19 -20.68 9.97
N PRO A 216 27.09 -20.67 9.21
CA PRO A 216 25.99 -21.61 9.43
C PRO A 216 26.45 -23.07 9.29
N THR A 217 25.82 -23.98 10.04
CA THR A 217 26.15 -25.42 10.02
C THR A 217 25.88 -26.07 8.67
N GLN A 218 24.95 -25.53 7.88
CA GLN A 218 24.75 -25.92 6.49
C GLN A 218 25.51 -24.99 5.55
N ASN A 219 26.40 -25.56 4.76
CA ASN A 219 27.24 -24.83 3.84
C ASN A 219 26.40 -24.20 2.72
N GLN A 220 26.11 -22.90 2.82
CA GLN A 220 25.54 -22.14 1.71
C GLN A 220 26.67 -21.77 0.76
N ARG A 221 26.63 -22.27 -0.48
CA ARG A 221 27.53 -21.81 -1.55
C ARG A 221 27.22 -20.35 -1.89
N ASN A 222 27.72 -19.42 -1.08
CA ASN A 222 27.66 -17.98 -1.32
C ASN A 222 28.74 -17.60 -2.32
N ILE A 223 28.47 -17.86 -3.60
CA ILE A 223 29.33 -17.39 -4.69
C ILE A 223 28.97 -15.91 -4.93
N CYS A 224 29.89 -15.02 -4.59
CA CYS A 224 29.86 -13.59 -4.93
C CYS A 224 30.39 -13.43 -6.37
N MET A 225 29.54 -13.68 -7.38
CA MET A 225 29.95 -13.58 -8.79
C MET A 225 30.01 -12.12 -9.25
N TYR A 226 29.18 -11.26 -8.67
CA TYR A 226 29.06 -9.85 -9.01
C TYR A 226 29.36 -8.96 -7.79
N PRO A 227 30.61 -8.94 -7.29
CA PRO A 227 30.98 -8.06 -6.20
C PRO A 227 30.75 -6.60 -6.59
N ILE A 228 30.34 -5.78 -5.62
CA ILE A 228 30.31 -4.33 -5.79
C ILE A 228 31.75 -3.86 -6.01
N PRO A 229 32.04 -3.12 -7.10
CA PRO A 229 33.38 -2.57 -7.32
C PRO A 229 33.80 -1.65 -6.15
N LEU A 230 35.00 -1.88 -5.60
CA LEU A 230 35.49 -1.20 -4.40
C LEU A 230 35.59 0.32 -4.58
N ASP A 231 36.00 0.73 -5.77
CA ASP A 231 36.09 2.12 -6.21
C ASP A 231 34.71 2.78 -6.39
N MET A 232 33.65 2.01 -6.63
CA MET A 232 32.28 2.51 -6.72
C MET A 232 31.57 2.62 -5.36
N TYR A 233 31.92 1.77 -4.39
CA TYR A 233 31.19 1.63 -3.13
C TYR A 233 30.94 2.97 -2.38
N PRO A 234 31.92 3.90 -2.24
CA PRO A 234 31.69 5.17 -1.55
C PRO A 234 30.58 6.01 -2.21
N PHE A 235 30.54 6.02 -3.55
CA PHE A 235 29.53 6.76 -4.31
C PHE A 235 28.14 6.12 -4.20
N LEU A 236 28.07 4.79 -4.27
CA LEU A 236 26.81 4.05 -4.12
C LEU A 236 26.21 4.26 -2.74
N LYS A 237 27.05 4.22 -1.69
CA LYS A 237 26.65 4.48 -0.28
C LYS A 237 26.03 5.86 -0.10
N MET A 238 26.51 6.86 -0.84
CA MET A 238 25.99 8.24 -0.82
C MET A 238 24.84 8.46 -1.82
N GLY A 239 24.37 7.40 -2.49
CA GLY A 239 23.27 7.48 -3.46
C GLY A 239 23.63 8.33 -4.68
N LEU A 240 24.89 8.26 -5.12
CA LEU A 240 25.47 9.04 -6.22
C LEU A 240 25.32 10.55 -6.07
N ARG A 241 25.34 11.06 -4.84
CA ARG A 241 25.39 12.51 -4.55
C ARG A 241 26.81 12.94 -4.25
N ASP A 242 27.08 14.23 -4.44
CA ASP A 242 28.34 14.81 -3.98
C ASP A 242 28.36 14.78 -2.45
N PHE A 243 29.54 14.54 -1.86
CA PHE A 243 29.75 14.50 -0.43
C PHE A 243 31.07 15.18 -0.05
N GLY A 244 31.20 15.59 1.22
CA GLY A 244 32.40 16.27 1.71
C GLY A 244 33.63 15.37 1.62
N GLY A 245 34.77 15.92 1.20
CA GLY A 245 36.03 15.18 1.06
C GLY A 245 36.28 14.53 -0.30
N LEU A 246 35.45 14.82 -1.32
CA LEU A 246 35.69 14.37 -2.68
C LEU A 246 36.92 15.04 -3.30
N THR A 247 37.92 14.24 -3.68
CA THR A 247 39.05 14.70 -4.51
C THR A 247 38.59 14.96 -5.95
N GLN A 248 39.38 15.71 -6.73
CA GLN A 248 39.07 15.98 -8.14
C GLN A 248 38.94 14.69 -8.96
N GLU A 249 39.76 13.68 -8.66
CA GLU A 249 39.70 12.35 -9.27
C GLU A 249 38.37 11.63 -8.94
N MET A 250 37.97 11.65 -7.67
CA MET A 250 36.69 11.07 -7.24
C MET A 250 35.50 11.78 -7.88
N GLN A 251 35.56 13.10 -8.05
CA GLN A 251 34.52 13.86 -8.76
C GLN A 251 34.46 13.47 -10.24
N ASN A 252 35.59 13.25 -10.89
CA ASN A 252 35.64 12.78 -12.28
C ASN A 252 35.04 11.38 -12.41
N HIS A 253 35.39 10.48 -11.47
CA HIS A 253 34.85 9.13 -11.45
C HIS A 253 33.32 9.13 -11.20
N LEU A 254 32.84 9.90 -10.23
CA LEU A 254 31.40 10.05 -9.97
C LEU A 254 30.66 10.59 -11.19
N ARG A 255 31.25 11.56 -11.91
CA ARG A 255 30.70 12.04 -13.18
C ARG A 255 30.64 10.95 -14.24
N HIS A 256 31.67 10.11 -14.35
CA HIS A 256 31.68 8.98 -15.27
C HIS A 256 30.60 7.94 -14.93
N ILE A 257 30.44 7.57 -13.66
CA ILE A 257 29.37 6.66 -13.20
C ILE A 257 27.99 7.25 -13.53
N ARG A 258 27.79 8.55 -13.25
CA ARG A 258 26.53 9.24 -13.59
C ARG A 258 26.28 9.25 -15.10
N ALA A 259 27.31 9.43 -15.94
CA ALA A 259 27.17 9.37 -17.40
C ALA A 259 26.79 7.98 -17.92
N GLN A 260 27.22 6.89 -17.27
CA GLN A 260 26.76 5.54 -17.62
C GLN A 260 25.26 5.32 -17.31
N LEU A 261 24.73 6.09 -16.36
CA LEU A 261 23.32 6.08 -15.97
C LEU A 261 22.46 7.06 -16.77
N ASP A 262 23.05 7.88 -17.64
CA ASP A 262 22.30 8.87 -18.41
C ASP A 262 22.89 9.13 -19.80
N PRO A 263 22.20 8.68 -20.86
CA PRO A 263 21.79 9.64 -21.92
C PRO A 263 20.28 9.55 -22.33
N SER A 264 19.35 9.73 -21.38
CA SER A 264 17.87 9.54 -21.38
C SER A 264 17.35 8.10 -21.13
N HIS A 265 18.15 7.34 -20.39
CA HIS A 265 17.87 6.13 -19.57
C HIS A 265 18.57 4.85 -20.02
N VAL A 266 17.82 3.80 -20.38
CA VAL A 266 18.38 2.49 -20.77
C VAL A 266 18.27 2.34 -22.29
N THR A 267 19.34 1.89 -22.93
CA THR A 267 19.47 1.69 -24.38
C THR A 267 20.08 0.32 -24.65
N VAL A 268 20.10 -0.11 -25.91
CA VAL A 268 20.81 -1.33 -26.31
C VAL A 268 22.30 -1.27 -25.95
N GLY A 269 22.96 -0.11 -26.11
CA GLY A 269 24.39 0.04 -25.92
C GLY A 269 24.85 0.06 -24.46
N ASN A 270 24.05 0.64 -23.56
CA ASN A 270 24.40 0.71 -22.13
C ASN A 270 23.67 -0.31 -21.24
N TYR A 271 22.76 -1.13 -21.80
CA TYR A 271 21.88 -2.05 -21.06
C TYR A 271 22.57 -2.82 -19.93
N ARG A 272 23.70 -3.44 -20.25
CA ARG A 272 24.50 -4.25 -19.32
C ARG A 272 24.94 -3.43 -18.12
N MET A 273 25.77 -2.41 -18.37
CA MET A 273 26.40 -1.62 -17.32
C MET A 273 25.36 -0.83 -16.52
N PHE A 274 24.34 -0.28 -17.19
CA PHE A 274 23.23 0.42 -16.56
C PHE A 274 22.59 -0.44 -15.46
N TRP A 275 22.17 -1.65 -15.78
CA TRP A 275 21.50 -2.51 -14.80
C TRP A 275 22.43 -3.04 -13.71
N HIS A 276 23.72 -3.28 -13.99
CA HIS A 276 24.66 -3.63 -12.92
C HIS A 276 24.78 -2.50 -11.88
N ILE A 277 24.97 -1.25 -12.32
CA ILE A 277 25.11 -0.12 -11.40
C ILE A 277 23.82 0.09 -10.59
N VAL A 278 22.65 0.01 -11.22
CA VAL A 278 21.36 0.16 -10.54
C VAL A 278 21.10 -0.96 -9.52
N LEU A 279 21.49 -2.20 -9.83
CA LEU A 279 21.40 -3.33 -8.90
C LEU A 279 22.36 -3.17 -7.72
N TRP A 280 23.60 -2.72 -7.93
CA TRP A 280 24.52 -2.43 -6.82
C TRP A 280 24.04 -1.26 -5.94
N LEU A 281 23.43 -0.23 -6.53
CA LEU A 281 22.77 0.84 -5.77
C LEU A 281 21.65 0.30 -4.89
N GLU A 282 20.84 -0.59 -5.44
CA GLU A 282 19.75 -1.24 -4.70
C GLU A 282 20.30 -2.13 -3.58
N GLU A 283 21.35 -2.92 -3.86
CA GLU A 283 22.03 -3.76 -2.88
C GLU A 283 22.54 -2.94 -1.68
N VAL A 284 23.31 -1.87 -1.95
CA VAL A 284 23.84 -1.00 -0.90
C VAL A 284 22.71 -0.36 -0.09
N ALA A 285 21.64 0.08 -0.74
CA ALA A 285 20.49 0.65 -0.05
C ALA A 285 19.79 -0.38 0.87
N GLN A 286 19.58 -1.61 0.40
CA GLN A 286 18.97 -2.68 1.20
C GLN A 286 19.83 -3.03 2.42
N VAL A 287 21.16 -3.14 2.25
CA VAL A 287 22.10 -3.35 3.36
C VAL A 287 22.02 -2.22 4.37
N LEU A 288 22.06 -0.95 3.92
CA LEU A 288 21.95 0.21 4.81
C LEU A 288 20.59 0.30 5.50
N MET A 289 19.51 -0.17 4.87
CA MET A 289 18.19 -0.22 5.49
C MET A 289 18.11 -1.30 6.55
N LEU A 290 18.59 -2.52 6.29
CA LEU A 290 18.60 -3.62 7.26
C LEU A 290 19.41 -3.28 8.51
N LYS A 291 20.57 -2.60 8.34
CA LYS A 291 21.41 -2.13 9.46
C LYS A 291 20.66 -1.28 10.49
N ARG A 292 19.62 -0.54 10.07
CA ARG A 292 18.79 0.29 10.98
C ARG A 292 17.97 -0.52 11.97
N TYR A 293 17.84 -1.81 11.72
CA TYR A 293 17.06 -2.73 12.53
C TYR A 293 17.94 -3.66 13.36
N ASN A 294 19.26 -3.44 13.41
CA ASN A 294 20.12 -4.14 14.36
C ASN A 294 19.61 -3.94 15.79
N MET A 295 19.73 -4.98 16.60
CA MET A 295 19.23 -5.03 17.98
C MET A 295 20.37 -5.38 18.92
N GLU A 296 20.30 -4.85 20.13
CA GLU A 296 21.22 -5.14 21.24
C GLU A 296 20.38 -5.47 22.46
N ASN A 297 20.91 -6.29 23.37
CA ASN A 297 20.25 -6.69 24.61
C ASN A 297 18.89 -7.35 24.39
N VAL A 298 18.80 -8.24 23.40
CA VAL A 298 17.60 -9.05 23.13
C VAL A 298 17.79 -10.49 23.59
N THR A 299 16.69 -11.20 23.82
CA THR A 299 16.72 -12.65 24.10
C THR A 299 16.15 -13.43 22.91
N MET A 300 16.48 -14.72 22.85
CA MET A 300 15.91 -15.66 21.87
C MET A 300 15.33 -16.87 22.60
N ALA A 301 14.23 -17.40 22.09
CA ALA A 301 13.68 -18.67 22.53
C ALA A 301 14.25 -19.82 21.68
N VAL A 302 14.34 -21.03 22.24
CA VAL A 302 14.76 -22.21 21.48
C VAL A 302 13.55 -23.11 21.27
N ASN A 303 13.27 -23.44 20.01
CA ASN A 303 12.16 -24.31 19.61
C ASN A 303 12.70 -25.46 18.75
N GLY A 304 12.99 -26.60 19.39
CA GLY A 304 13.69 -27.72 18.77
C GLY A 304 15.14 -27.35 18.42
N GLU A 305 15.46 -27.36 17.12
CA GLU A 305 16.75 -26.93 16.56
C GLU A 305 16.75 -25.47 16.06
N LEU A 306 15.61 -24.77 16.14
CA LEU A 306 15.47 -23.40 15.66
C LEU A 306 15.56 -22.41 16.82
N LEU A 307 16.20 -21.28 16.57
CA LEU A 307 16.13 -20.11 17.44
C LEU A 307 14.99 -19.20 16.98
N GLU A 308 14.12 -18.79 17.89
CA GLU A 308 13.04 -17.85 17.64
C GLU A 308 13.40 -16.49 18.22
N LEU A 309 13.39 -15.47 17.36
CA LEU A 309 13.70 -14.08 17.72
C LEU A 309 12.46 -13.21 17.48
N GLU A 310 12.04 -12.46 18.49
CA GLU A 310 11.04 -11.41 18.32
C GLU A 310 11.65 -10.18 17.64
N VAL A 311 11.03 -9.74 16.54
CA VAL A 311 11.50 -8.62 15.72
C VAL A 311 10.38 -7.59 15.59
N PRO A 312 10.37 -6.50 16.38
CA PRO A 312 9.27 -5.54 16.35
C PRO A 312 9.11 -4.84 15.00
N GLY A 313 7.94 -4.98 14.37
CA GLY A 313 7.70 -4.36 13.06
C GLY A 313 8.15 -5.19 11.85
N LEU A 314 8.57 -6.44 12.06
CA LEU A 314 8.85 -7.45 11.02
C LEU A 314 7.72 -7.56 9.98
N ALA A 315 6.52 -7.74 10.50
CA ALA A 315 5.23 -7.43 9.89
C ALA A 315 5.20 -6.38 8.77
N GLU A 316 5.80 -5.21 9.04
CA GLU A 316 5.74 -4.03 8.19
C GLU A 316 6.78 -4.11 7.07
N LYS A 317 7.42 -5.28 6.92
CA LYS A 317 8.66 -5.49 6.20
C LYS A 317 9.73 -4.51 6.70
N ARG A 318 9.85 -4.38 8.03
CA ARG A 318 10.77 -3.46 8.72
C ARG A 318 11.39 -4.12 9.96
N PRO A 319 12.49 -4.87 9.82
CA PRO A 319 13.29 -5.04 8.60
C PRO A 319 12.56 -5.85 7.53
N SER A 320 12.82 -5.55 6.25
CA SER A 320 12.27 -6.32 5.12
C SER A 320 13.08 -7.59 4.93
N VAL A 321 12.92 -8.53 5.85
CA VAL A 321 13.57 -9.84 5.76
C VAL A 321 12.67 -10.87 5.10
N ILE A 322 13.30 -11.81 4.40
CA ILE A 322 12.67 -12.95 3.76
C ILE A 322 13.35 -14.24 4.19
N ALA A 323 12.68 -15.37 3.98
CA ALA A 323 13.32 -16.67 4.17
C ALA A 323 14.57 -16.78 3.28
N GLY A 324 15.67 -17.25 3.86
CA GLY A 324 16.99 -17.32 3.23
C GLY A 324 17.91 -16.14 3.55
N ASP A 325 17.40 -15.02 4.08
CA ASP A 325 18.26 -14.02 4.72
C ASP A 325 18.99 -14.61 5.92
N MET A 326 20.07 -13.98 6.34
CA MET A 326 20.92 -14.44 7.41
C MET A 326 20.82 -13.51 8.62
N ILE A 327 21.06 -14.08 9.80
CA ILE A 327 21.16 -13.33 11.05
C ILE A 327 22.48 -13.69 11.70
N GLU A 328 23.23 -12.67 12.12
CA GLU A 328 24.40 -12.83 12.99
C GLU A 328 23.98 -12.56 14.42
N VAL A 329 24.31 -13.49 15.31
CA VAL A 329 23.97 -13.44 16.73
C VAL A 329 25.25 -13.55 17.53
N ARG A 330 25.42 -12.70 18.53
CA ARG A 330 26.50 -12.85 19.53
C ARG A 330 25.95 -12.64 20.92
N VAL A 331 26.64 -13.16 21.92
CA VAL A 331 26.41 -12.77 23.31
C VAL A 331 26.81 -11.30 23.46
N HIS A 332 26.03 -10.52 24.22
CA HIS A 332 26.30 -9.10 24.39
C HIS A 332 27.75 -8.89 24.89
N GLU A 333 28.45 -7.92 24.28
CA GLU A 333 29.88 -7.62 24.50
C GLU A 333 30.89 -8.74 24.13
N ASP A 334 30.45 -9.88 23.59
CA ASP A 334 31.34 -10.92 23.09
C ASP A 334 31.94 -10.54 21.72
N HIS A 335 33.12 -11.09 21.43
CA HIS A 335 33.83 -10.93 20.18
C HIS A 335 33.48 -12.00 19.14
N ARG A 336 32.84 -13.10 19.56
CA ARG A 336 32.46 -14.22 18.69
C ARG A 336 31.00 -14.13 18.28
N ALA A 337 30.73 -14.15 16.98
CA ALA A 337 29.39 -14.14 16.43
C ALA A 337 29.08 -15.44 15.68
N TYR A 338 27.81 -15.82 15.67
CA TYR A 338 27.30 -17.04 15.07
C TYR A 338 26.28 -16.65 13.99
N ARG A 339 26.49 -17.14 12.77
CA ARG A 339 25.59 -16.86 11.66
C ARG A 339 24.55 -17.97 11.51
N GLY A 340 23.29 -17.58 11.44
CA GLY A 340 22.13 -18.41 11.15
C GLY A 340 21.41 -17.99 9.88
N VAL A 341 20.47 -18.82 9.42
CA VAL A 341 19.63 -18.56 8.25
C VAL A 341 18.17 -18.47 8.68
N ILE A 342 17.48 -17.41 8.27
CA ILE A 342 16.05 -17.25 8.48
C ILE A 342 15.32 -18.33 7.68
N LYS A 343 14.67 -19.24 8.39
CA LYS A 343 13.86 -20.31 7.82
C LYS A 343 12.44 -19.88 7.57
N ARG A 344 11.85 -19.19 8.55
CA ARG A 344 10.46 -18.75 8.53
C ARG A 344 10.35 -17.34 9.08
N VAL A 345 9.48 -16.55 8.46
CA VAL A 345 9.13 -15.20 8.90
C VAL A 345 7.69 -15.26 9.35
N ASN A 346 7.47 -15.15 10.66
CA ASN A 346 6.15 -15.16 11.27
C ASN A 346 5.63 -13.71 11.43
N ASP A 347 4.45 -13.53 12.03
CA ASP A 347 3.85 -12.20 12.21
C ASP A 347 4.75 -11.25 13.06
N LYS A 348 5.37 -11.78 14.13
CA LYS A 348 6.22 -11.01 15.06
C LYS A 348 7.62 -11.60 15.28
N THR A 349 7.84 -12.84 14.86
CA THR A 349 9.08 -13.57 15.13
C THR A 349 9.73 -14.06 13.83
N VAL A 350 11.03 -14.28 13.86
CA VAL A 350 11.77 -15.02 12.83
C VAL A 350 12.32 -16.30 13.42
N ASP A 351 12.14 -17.40 12.69
CA ASP A 351 12.74 -18.69 13.04
C ASP A 351 14.07 -18.82 12.30
N ILE A 352 15.14 -19.03 13.06
CA ILE A 352 16.52 -19.07 12.59
C ILE A 352 17.02 -20.51 12.72
N GLY A 353 17.41 -21.10 11.59
CA GLY A 353 17.99 -22.44 11.54
C GLY A 353 19.44 -22.41 11.09
N TYR A 354 20.07 -23.59 11.09
CA TYR A 354 21.48 -23.79 10.74
C TYR A 354 22.45 -22.96 11.60
N VAL A 355 22.05 -22.62 12.82
CA VAL A 355 22.92 -21.98 13.80
C VAL A 355 23.83 -23.05 14.41
N ASN A 356 25.06 -22.69 14.75
CA ASN A 356 25.96 -23.59 15.47
C ASN A 356 25.32 -24.09 16.78
N ASN A 357 25.39 -25.40 17.02
CA ASN A 357 24.82 -26.04 18.21
C ASN A 357 25.40 -25.49 19.52
N GLU A 358 26.65 -25.03 19.53
CA GLU A 358 27.28 -24.39 20.68
C GLU A 358 26.45 -23.19 21.20
N LEU A 359 26.02 -22.29 20.30
CA LEU A 359 25.17 -21.15 20.66
C LEU A 359 23.78 -21.62 21.10
N VAL A 360 23.20 -22.60 20.40
CA VAL A 360 21.86 -23.12 20.72
C VAL A 360 21.82 -23.72 22.13
N ASP A 361 22.80 -24.56 22.47
CA ASP A 361 22.89 -25.19 23.78
C ASP A 361 23.22 -24.19 24.89
N TYR A 362 24.01 -23.15 24.56
CA TYR A 362 24.28 -22.05 25.47
C TYR A 362 23.04 -21.22 25.82
N ILE A 363 22.20 -20.87 24.82
CA ILE A 363 20.93 -20.17 25.02
C ILE A 363 19.93 -21.05 25.79
N LYS A 364 19.86 -22.37 25.47
CA LYS A 364 19.02 -23.32 26.23
C LYS A 364 19.40 -23.34 27.71
N SER A 365 20.70 -23.29 28.00
CA SER A 365 21.22 -23.30 29.37
C SER A 365 21.06 -21.93 30.06
N ASN A 366 20.99 -20.84 29.30
CA ASN A 366 20.87 -19.47 29.79
C ASN A 366 19.75 -18.68 29.08
N PRO A 367 18.45 -18.97 29.33
CA PRO A 367 17.35 -18.39 28.54
C PRO A 367 17.19 -16.87 28.63
N LYS A 368 17.84 -16.23 29.62
CA LYS A 368 17.81 -14.77 29.84
C LYS A 368 19.07 -14.07 29.34
N ILE A 369 19.96 -14.78 28.63
CA ILE A 369 21.18 -14.18 28.09
C ILE A 369 20.83 -13.03 27.14
N GLU A 370 21.53 -11.91 27.31
CA GLU A 370 21.43 -10.76 26.41
C GLU A 370 22.30 -11.01 25.18
N LEU A 371 21.69 -10.85 24.01
CA LEU A 371 22.28 -11.10 22.71
C LEU A 371 22.24 -9.82 21.87
N ASP A 372 23.25 -9.63 21.03
CA ASP A 372 23.21 -8.66 19.94
C ASP A 372 22.88 -9.36 18.62
N VAL A 373 22.11 -8.69 17.78
CA VAL A 373 21.61 -9.23 16.51
C VAL A 373 21.87 -8.29 15.34
N ARG A 374 22.43 -8.84 14.26
CA ARG A 374 22.63 -8.18 12.97
C ARG A 374 21.90 -8.92 11.86
N PHE A 375 21.19 -8.16 11.02
CA PHE A 375 20.52 -8.70 9.83
C PHE A 375 21.45 -8.63 8.61
N VAL A 376 21.60 -9.75 7.91
CA VAL A 376 22.44 -9.89 6.73
C VAL A 376 21.60 -10.34 5.55
N MET A 377 21.55 -9.52 4.50
CA MET A 377 20.75 -9.80 3.31
C MET A 377 21.29 -11.00 2.53
N ASN A 378 20.40 -11.84 2.03
CA ASN A 378 20.74 -12.82 1.00
C ASN A 378 20.94 -12.14 -0.36
N ARG A 379 22.17 -12.19 -0.88
CA ARG A 379 22.52 -11.58 -2.17
C ARG A 379 22.08 -12.41 -3.38
N LEU A 380 21.64 -13.65 -3.19
CA LEU A 380 21.30 -14.57 -4.28
C LEU A 380 20.31 -13.98 -5.31
N PRO A 381 19.21 -13.31 -4.92
CA PRO A 381 18.30 -12.74 -5.92
C PRO A 381 18.98 -11.69 -6.82
N LEU A 382 19.79 -10.79 -6.25
CA LEU A 382 20.51 -9.76 -7.01
C LEU A 382 21.61 -10.37 -7.88
N GLU A 383 22.34 -11.36 -7.37
CA GLU A 383 23.34 -12.12 -8.14
C GLU A 383 22.71 -12.80 -9.36
N ARG A 384 21.48 -13.34 -9.22
CA ARG A 384 20.72 -13.90 -10.35
C ARG A 384 20.27 -12.85 -11.34
N MET A 385 19.84 -11.68 -10.87
CA MET A 385 19.47 -10.56 -11.74
C MET A 385 20.67 -10.06 -12.57
N HIS A 386 21.84 -9.89 -11.93
CA HIS A 386 23.07 -9.57 -12.65
C HIS A 386 23.42 -10.63 -13.70
N GLN A 387 23.35 -11.91 -13.33
CA GLN A 387 23.58 -13.00 -14.26
C GLN A 387 22.60 -13.00 -15.43
N GLY A 388 21.32 -12.76 -15.15
CA GLY A 388 20.26 -12.66 -16.17
C GLY A 388 20.54 -11.54 -17.16
N VAL A 389 20.92 -10.35 -16.67
CA VAL A 389 21.33 -9.21 -17.53
C VAL A 389 22.49 -9.62 -18.44
N ASP A 390 23.55 -10.22 -17.89
CA ASP A 390 24.69 -10.70 -18.67
C ASP A 390 24.27 -11.71 -19.74
N GLN A 391 23.38 -12.65 -19.39
CA GLN A 391 22.90 -13.63 -20.36
C GLN A 391 22.05 -13.02 -21.47
N THR A 392 21.18 -12.06 -21.15
CA THR A 392 20.39 -11.38 -22.19
C THR A 392 21.27 -10.65 -23.21
N VAL A 393 22.39 -10.10 -22.76
CA VAL A 393 23.38 -9.47 -23.64
C VAL A 393 24.12 -10.52 -24.46
N MET A 394 24.61 -11.58 -23.81
CA MET A 394 25.36 -12.67 -24.47
C MET A 394 24.53 -13.39 -25.55
N ASN A 395 23.24 -13.62 -25.30
CA ASN A 395 22.34 -14.30 -26.25
C ASN A 395 21.78 -13.36 -27.33
N GLY A 396 22.18 -12.08 -27.36
CA GLY A 396 21.81 -11.14 -28.42
C GLY A 396 20.32 -10.76 -28.44
N ILE A 397 19.66 -10.76 -27.28
CA ILE A 397 18.22 -10.56 -27.12
C ILE A 397 17.85 -9.20 -26.59
N VAL A 398 18.81 -8.40 -26.09
CA VAL A 398 18.58 -7.00 -25.71
C VAL A 398 17.84 -6.19 -26.80
N PRO A 399 18.12 -6.33 -28.13
CA PRO A 399 17.35 -5.63 -29.15
C PRO A 399 15.83 -5.90 -29.13
N TYR A 400 15.39 -7.06 -28.62
CA TYR A 400 13.97 -7.40 -28.48
C TYR A 400 13.30 -6.49 -27.45
N PHE A 401 14.06 -5.90 -26.54
CA PHE A 401 13.57 -4.98 -25.50
C PHE A 401 13.52 -3.52 -25.97
N PHE A 402 14.00 -3.24 -27.18
CA PHE A 402 13.98 -1.93 -27.84
C PHE A 402 13.44 -2.06 -29.28
N PRO A 403 12.25 -2.64 -29.48
CA PRO A 403 11.70 -2.83 -30.81
C PRO A 403 11.31 -1.49 -31.43
N ASP A 404 11.71 -1.31 -32.69
CA ASP A 404 11.39 -0.13 -33.48
C ASP A 404 10.03 -0.27 -34.20
N TYR A 405 9.36 0.86 -34.48
CA TYR A 405 8.06 0.88 -35.13
C TYR A 405 8.06 0.26 -36.54
N SER A 406 9.20 0.21 -37.22
CA SER A 406 9.35 -0.46 -38.54
C SER A 406 8.92 -1.93 -38.53
N LEU A 407 8.97 -2.61 -37.38
CA LEU A 407 8.48 -3.99 -37.23
C LEU A 407 6.98 -4.13 -37.51
N SER A 408 6.20 -3.05 -37.38
CA SER A 408 4.76 -3.03 -37.68
C SER A 408 4.42 -3.38 -39.14
N ARG A 409 5.38 -3.18 -40.06
CA ARG A 409 5.22 -3.43 -41.51
C ARG A 409 5.49 -4.88 -41.91
N ARG A 410 5.92 -5.73 -40.97
CA ARG A 410 6.28 -7.12 -41.26
C ARG A 410 5.03 -7.97 -41.54
N ILE A 411 5.02 -8.65 -42.68
CA ILE A 411 3.97 -9.60 -43.05
C ILE A 411 4.28 -10.97 -42.41
N VAL A 412 3.29 -11.56 -41.73
CA VAL A 412 3.39 -12.91 -41.16
C VAL A 412 3.24 -13.95 -42.27
N SER A 413 4.28 -14.72 -42.55
CA SER A 413 4.36 -15.59 -43.75
C SER A 413 3.61 -16.93 -43.63
N SER A 414 3.26 -17.39 -42.42
CA SER A 414 2.41 -18.58 -42.26
C SER A 414 1.49 -18.45 -41.05
N THR A 415 0.20 -18.76 -41.25
CA THR A 415 -0.83 -18.72 -40.21
C THR A 415 -1.34 -20.13 -39.96
N LYS A 416 -0.80 -20.80 -38.93
CA LYS A 416 -1.47 -21.95 -38.34
C LYS A 416 -2.84 -21.50 -37.86
N THR A 417 -3.88 -22.21 -38.27
CA THR A 417 -5.26 -22.01 -37.81
C THR A 417 -5.60 -22.98 -36.69
N ILE A 418 -6.47 -22.56 -35.78
CA ILE A 418 -7.05 -23.40 -34.75
C ILE A 418 -8.54 -23.51 -35.05
N ARG A 419 -9.05 -24.73 -35.27
CA ARG A 419 -10.50 -24.94 -35.42
C ARG A 419 -11.16 -24.71 -34.06
N GLU A 420 -12.41 -24.27 -34.03
CA GLU A 420 -13.10 -23.97 -32.76
C GLU A 420 -13.18 -25.20 -31.84
N THR A 421 -13.33 -26.39 -32.41
CA THR A 421 -13.31 -27.67 -31.69
C THR A 421 -11.94 -28.08 -31.15
N GLU A 422 -10.87 -27.36 -31.50
CA GLU A 422 -9.51 -27.67 -31.06
C GLU A 422 -9.07 -26.87 -29.83
N PHE A 423 -9.85 -25.87 -29.40
CA PHE A 423 -9.60 -25.13 -28.16
C PHE A 423 -9.83 -26.03 -26.94
N PHE A 424 -8.95 -25.94 -25.95
CA PHE A 424 -9.11 -26.68 -24.69
C PHE A 424 -10.14 -26.01 -23.79
N ASN A 425 -10.26 -24.68 -23.86
CA ASN A 425 -11.26 -23.91 -23.16
C ASN A 425 -12.29 -23.29 -24.11
N ASN A 426 -13.53 -23.79 -24.06
CA ASN A 426 -14.64 -23.31 -24.88
C ASN A 426 -15.01 -21.84 -24.61
N THR A 427 -14.73 -21.28 -23.43
CA THR A 427 -15.04 -19.87 -23.14
C THR A 427 -14.15 -18.91 -23.93
N ILE A 428 -12.96 -19.35 -24.37
CA ILE A 428 -12.07 -18.57 -25.23
C ILE A 428 -12.64 -18.47 -26.65
N VAL A 429 -13.36 -19.48 -27.13
CA VAL A 429 -13.93 -19.51 -28.49
C VAL A 429 -14.86 -18.31 -28.71
N ALA A 430 -15.67 -17.98 -27.71
CA ALA A 430 -16.59 -16.85 -27.72
C ALA A 430 -15.92 -15.49 -27.43
N ASN A 431 -14.64 -15.46 -27.03
CA ASN A 431 -13.91 -14.25 -26.68
C ASN A 431 -12.91 -13.88 -27.79
N LYS A 432 -13.25 -12.86 -28.59
CA LYS A 432 -12.46 -12.43 -29.75
C LYS A 432 -11.03 -12.05 -29.37
N GLU A 433 -10.84 -11.29 -28.29
CA GLU A 433 -9.52 -10.83 -27.83
C GLU A 433 -8.66 -12.01 -27.38
N GLN A 434 -9.19 -12.92 -26.55
CA GLN A 434 -8.45 -14.09 -26.09
C GLN A 434 -8.09 -15.02 -27.26
N LYS A 435 -9.03 -15.27 -28.18
CA LYS A 435 -8.80 -16.08 -29.39
C LYS A 435 -7.70 -15.47 -30.27
N MET A 436 -7.73 -14.15 -30.47
CA MET A 436 -6.70 -13.42 -31.22
C MET A 436 -5.32 -13.57 -30.58
N ALA A 437 -5.23 -13.37 -29.26
CA ALA A 437 -3.96 -13.51 -28.52
C ALA A 437 -3.39 -14.93 -28.68
N VAL A 438 -4.21 -15.96 -28.51
CA VAL A 438 -3.80 -17.37 -28.69
C VAL A 438 -3.27 -17.63 -30.10
N LEU A 439 -3.96 -17.16 -31.13
CA LEU A 439 -3.54 -17.33 -32.53
C LEU A 439 -2.22 -16.59 -32.83
N ASN A 440 -2.09 -15.36 -32.33
CA ASN A 440 -0.90 -14.54 -32.57
C ASN A 440 0.32 -15.07 -31.82
N ILE A 441 0.13 -15.65 -30.64
CA ILE A 441 1.16 -16.37 -29.89
C ILE A 441 1.53 -17.67 -30.62
N LEU A 442 0.58 -18.50 -31.05
CA LEU A 442 0.87 -19.74 -31.78
C LEU A 442 1.69 -19.49 -33.07
N ASN A 443 1.40 -18.37 -33.74
CA ASN A 443 2.05 -17.99 -34.99
C ASN A 443 3.33 -17.16 -34.81
N GLY A 444 3.69 -16.77 -33.59
CA GLY A 444 4.92 -16.00 -33.33
C GLY A 444 4.93 -14.63 -33.99
N THR A 445 3.76 -14.00 -34.14
CA THR A 445 3.55 -12.77 -34.95
C THR A 445 4.41 -11.58 -34.52
N SER A 446 4.72 -11.45 -33.23
CA SER A 446 5.52 -10.35 -32.70
C SER A 446 7.01 -10.52 -32.90
N MET A 447 7.51 -11.71 -33.26
CA MET A 447 8.96 -11.94 -33.39
C MET A 447 9.56 -10.96 -34.40
N SER A 448 10.61 -10.20 -34.08
CA SER A 448 11.60 -10.31 -32.99
C SER A 448 11.38 -9.35 -31.80
N ALA A 449 10.15 -9.22 -31.32
CA ALA A 449 9.76 -8.47 -30.13
C ALA A 449 8.85 -9.31 -29.21
N PRO A 450 8.75 -8.99 -27.90
CA PRO A 450 7.82 -9.65 -26.99
C PRO A 450 6.36 -9.46 -27.40
N TYR A 451 5.58 -10.54 -27.38
CA TYR A 451 4.12 -10.46 -27.47
C TYR A 451 3.55 -10.10 -26.11
N VAL A 452 2.72 -9.06 -26.02
CA VAL A 452 2.12 -8.60 -24.75
C VAL A 452 0.65 -8.98 -24.69
N VAL A 453 0.27 -9.73 -23.66
CA VAL A 453 -1.13 -9.93 -23.27
C VAL A 453 -1.38 -9.06 -22.05
N PHE A 454 -2.06 -7.93 -22.25
CA PHE A 454 -2.39 -7.05 -21.13
C PHE A 454 -3.88 -7.01 -20.87
N GLY A 455 -4.24 -6.79 -19.62
CA GLY A 455 -5.63 -6.76 -19.23
C GLY A 455 -5.79 -6.63 -17.73
N PRO A 456 -6.86 -5.99 -17.25
CA PRO A 456 -7.11 -5.83 -15.83
C PRO A 456 -7.28 -7.15 -15.08
N PRO A 457 -7.38 -7.12 -13.75
CA PRO A 457 -7.72 -8.30 -12.97
C PRO A 457 -9.07 -8.87 -13.40
N GLY A 458 -9.17 -10.19 -13.50
CA GLY A 458 -10.43 -10.85 -13.87
C GLY A 458 -10.73 -10.91 -15.37
N THR A 459 -9.81 -10.48 -16.25
CA THR A 459 -10.00 -10.59 -17.72
C THR A 459 -9.51 -11.89 -18.35
N GLY A 460 -9.00 -12.82 -17.53
CA GLY A 460 -8.58 -14.14 -17.99
C GLY A 460 -7.19 -14.20 -18.64
N LYS A 461 -6.26 -13.31 -18.28
CA LYS A 461 -4.86 -13.33 -18.75
C LYS A 461 -4.21 -14.72 -18.63
N THR A 462 -4.18 -15.27 -17.40
CA THR A 462 -3.62 -16.59 -17.12
C THR A 462 -4.31 -17.70 -17.93
N VAL A 463 -5.64 -17.63 -18.07
CA VAL A 463 -6.40 -18.62 -18.87
C VAL A 463 -6.03 -18.54 -20.35
N THR A 464 -5.80 -17.32 -20.87
CA THR A 464 -5.39 -17.08 -22.26
C THR A 464 -3.99 -17.63 -22.54
N ILE A 465 -3.02 -17.38 -21.65
CA ILE A 465 -1.66 -17.91 -21.82
C ILE A 465 -1.61 -19.43 -21.65
N VAL A 466 -2.41 -20.02 -20.75
CA VAL A 466 -2.52 -21.48 -20.61
C VAL A 466 -3.02 -22.11 -21.91
N GLU A 467 -4.08 -21.56 -22.50
CA GLU A 467 -4.57 -22.03 -23.81
C GLU A 467 -3.47 -21.93 -24.87
N ALA A 468 -2.75 -20.79 -24.94
CA ALA A 468 -1.65 -20.63 -25.89
C ALA A 468 -0.53 -21.65 -25.69
N ILE A 469 -0.15 -21.96 -24.45
CA ILE A 469 0.82 -22.99 -24.10
C ILE A 469 0.36 -24.37 -24.60
N LEU A 470 -0.90 -24.72 -24.36
CA LEU A 470 -1.48 -26.00 -24.78
C LEU A 470 -1.56 -26.12 -26.31
N GLN A 471 -1.88 -25.03 -27.01
CA GLN A 471 -1.89 -25.00 -28.48
C GLN A 471 -0.48 -25.13 -29.06
N ILE A 472 0.53 -24.46 -28.48
CA ILE A 472 1.94 -24.64 -28.87
C ILE A 472 2.39 -26.09 -28.62
N LYS A 473 2.05 -26.66 -27.46
CA LYS A 473 2.34 -28.06 -27.13
C LYS A 473 1.74 -29.01 -28.18
N LYS A 474 0.46 -28.81 -28.54
CA LYS A 474 -0.30 -29.68 -29.45
C LYS A 474 0.17 -29.58 -30.91
N LYS A 475 0.53 -28.38 -31.37
CA LYS A 475 0.81 -28.09 -32.79
C LYS A 475 2.30 -28.00 -33.13
N THR A 476 3.20 -28.06 -32.15
CA THR A 476 4.65 -27.91 -32.35
C THR A 476 5.46 -28.75 -31.35
N ASN A 477 6.76 -28.90 -31.62
CA ASN A 477 7.74 -29.52 -30.72
C ASN A 477 8.59 -28.51 -29.91
N LYS A 478 8.22 -27.21 -29.92
CA LYS A 478 8.92 -26.11 -29.22
C LYS A 478 8.95 -26.24 -27.69
N LYS A 479 10.10 -26.33 -27.01
CA LYS A 479 10.21 -26.38 -25.54
C LYS A 479 9.71 -25.08 -24.89
N ILE A 480 8.91 -25.19 -23.82
CA ILE A 480 8.20 -24.05 -23.22
C ILE A 480 8.67 -23.82 -21.79
N LEU A 481 9.16 -22.62 -21.51
CA LEU A 481 9.43 -22.13 -20.16
C LEU A 481 8.32 -21.16 -19.75
N VAL A 482 7.74 -21.37 -18.58
CA VAL A 482 6.70 -20.52 -18.00
C VAL A 482 7.19 -20.03 -16.65
N CYS A 483 7.24 -18.71 -16.50
CA CYS A 483 7.70 -18.06 -15.28
C CYS A 483 6.69 -17.09 -14.70
N ALA A 484 6.77 -16.88 -13.39
CA ALA A 484 6.09 -15.82 -12.68
C ALA A 484 6.97 -15.34 -11.51
N PRO A 485 6.77 -14.12 -10.98
CA PRO A 485 7.55 -13.60 -9.86
C PRO A 485 7.26 -14.31 -8.53
N ALA A 486 6.04 -14.84 -8.35
CA ALA A 486 5.60 -15.46 -7.10
C ALA A 486 5.24 -16.94 -7.26
N ASN A 487 5.52 -17.75 -6.23
CA ASN A 487 5.17 -19.18 -6.23
C ASN A 487 3.67 -19.41 -6.48
N ALA A 488 2.79 -18.66 -5.80
CA ALA A 488 1.35 -18.79 -5.96
C ALA A 488 0.86 -18.60 -7.41
N ALA A 489 1.52 -17.72 -8.20
CA ALA A 489 1.18 -17.55 -9.61
C ALA A 489 1.64 -18.75 -10.46
N CYS A 490 2.82 -19.30 -10.19
CA CYS A 490 3.29 -20.54 -10.81
C CYS A 490 2.42 -21.74 -10.44
N ASP A 491 1.90 -21.80 -9.21
CA ASP A 491 1.05 -22.89 -8.75
C ASP A 491 -0.31 -22.84 -9.48
N MET A 492 -0.90 -21.64 -9.64
CA MET A 492 -2.11 -21.43 -10.45
C MET A 492 -1.91 -21.82 -11.93
N LEU A 493 -0.76 -21.52 -12.51
CA LEU A 493 -0.41 -21.96 -13.86
C LEU A 493 -0.31 -23.49 -13.95
N THR A 494 0.33 -24.11 -12.96
CA THR A 494 0.53 -25.56 -12.88
C THR A 494 -0.82 -26.27 -12.74
N GLU A 495 -1.69 -25.79 -11.86
CA GLU A 495 -3.07 -26.29 -11.66
C GLU A 495 -3.88 -26.34 -12.96
N LYS A 496 -3.77 -25.30 -13.80
CA LYS A 496 -4.51 -25.26 -15.09
C LYS A 496 -3.86 -26.14 -16.16
N LEU A 497 -2.53 -26.21 -16.20
CA LEU A 497 -1.80 -27.00 -17.19
C LEU A 497 -1.91 -28.51 -16.93
N MET A 498 -1.88 -28.94 -15.67
CA MET A 498 -1.94 -30.36 -15.30
C MET A 498 -3.26 -31.04 -15.68
N MET A 499 -4.31 -30.27 -15.97
CA MET A 499 -5.58 -30.79 -16.51
C MET A 499 -5.42 -31.38 -17.92
N HIS A 500 -4.36 -31.00 -18.64
CA HIS A 500 -4.13 -31.35 -20.05
C HIS A 500 -2.70 -31.87 -20.34
N CYS A 501 -1.90 -32.06 -19.29
CA CYS A 501 -0.50 -32.48 -19.38
C CYS A 501 -0.22 -33.63 -18.42
N THR A 502 0.56 -34.59 -18.88
CA THR A 502 1.06 -35.68 -18.02
C THR A 502 2.26 -35.22 -17.19
N ARG A 503 2.58 -35.98 -16.13
CA ARG A 503 3.77 -35.75 -15.29
C ARG A 503 5.12 -35.90 -16.03
N ARG A 504 5.14 -36.46 -17.26
CA ARG A 504 6.34 -36.52 -18.11
C ARG A 504 6.46 -35.30 -19.03
N GLU A 505 5.37 -34.58 -19.25
CA GLU A 505 5.35 -33.41 -20.11
C GLU A 505 5.55 -32.11 -19.32
N LEU A 506 5.08 -32.05 -18.08
CA LEU A 506 5.05 -30.86 -17.25
C LEU A 506 5.83 -31.07 -15.95
N ILE A 507 6.72 -30.14 -15.62
CA ILE A 507 7.34 -30.03 -14.30
C ILE A 507 7.22 -28.62 -13.72
N ARG A 508 6.88 -28.53 -12.43
CA ARG A 508 6.94 -27.34 -11.60
C ARG A 508 8.17 -27.41 -10.69
N ILE A 509 9.18 -26.58 -10.96
CA ILE A 509 10.41 -26.58 -10.15
C ILE A 509 10.23 -25.68 -8.94
N MET A 510 10.37 -26.24 -7.74
CA MET A 510 10.34 -25.55 -6.44
C MET A 510 11.75 -25.44 -5.86
N SER A 511 12.01 -24.42 -5.04
CA SER A 511 13.28 -24.30 -4.32
C SER A 511 13.30 -25.25 -3.11
N GLU A 512 14.48 -25.81 -2.82
CA GLU A 512 14.74 -26.61 -1.62
C GLU A 512 14.43 -25.89 -0.29
N ASN A 513 14.30 -24.57 -0.30
CA ASN A 513 14.00 -23.75 0.89
C ASN A 513 12.50 -23.54 1.11
N VAL A 514 11.63 -24.00 0.21
CA VAL A 514 10.18 -23.86 0.34
C VAL A 514 9.66 -24.98 1.22
N ASP A 515 8.95 -24.62 2.29
CA ASP A 515 8.24 -25.60 3.12
C ASP A 515 7.11 -26.25 2.30
N LYS A 516 6.96 -27.58 2.39
CA LYS A 516 5.90 -28.33 1.70
C LYS A 516 4.50 -27.83 2.06
N TYR A 517 4.33 -27.25 3.25
CA TYR A 517 3.06 -26.64 3.69
C TYR A 517 2.81 -25.27 3.04
N VAL A 518 3.72 -24.71 2.23
CA VAL A 518 3.43 -23.47 1.46
C VAL A 518 2.37 -23.70 0.38
N LEU A 519 2.17 -24.95 -0.05
CA LEU A 519 1.04 -25.31 -0.92
C LEU A 519 -0.30 -25.21 -0.17
N SER A 520 -0.33 -25.31 1.17
CA SER A 520 -1.57 -25.22 1.96
C SER A 520 -2.03 -23.77 2.14
N GLY A 521 -2.72 -23.22 1.14
CA GLY A 521 -3.70 -22.18 1.39
C GLY A 521 -4.97 -22.82 1.97
N ASP A 522 -5.25 -22.60 3.26
CA ASP A 522 -6.46 -23.06 3.96
C ASP A 522 -7.72 -22.40 3.40
N VAL A 523 -8.23 -22.92 2.28
CA VAL A 523 -9.59 -22.63 1.79
C VAL A 523 -10.14 -23.91 1.16
N LYS A 524 -11.25 -24.44 1.66
CA LYS A 524 -12.01 -25.49 0.96
C LYS A 524 -12.73 -24.89 -0.25
N LEU A 525 -12.01 -24.71 -1.36
CA LEU A 525 -12.61 -24.45 -2.67
C LEU A 525 -12.86 -25.80 -3.35
N TYR A 526 -14.07 -26.00 -3.86
CA TYR A 526 -14.44 -27.18 -4.64
C TYR A 526 -14.30 -26.87 -6.13
N PHE A 527 -13.53 -27.69 -6.84
CA PHE A 527 -13.40 -27.68 -8.30
C PHE A 527 -14.04 -28.94 -8.88
N VAL A 528 -14.62 -28.83 -10.07
CA VAL A 528 -15.09 -30.01 -10.83
C VAL A 528 -14.06 -30.31 -11.91
N VAL A 529 -13.43 -31.49 -11.83
CA VAL A 529 -12.45 -31.96 -12.81
C VAL A 529 -12.86 -33.34 -13.28
N ASN A 530 -13.12 -33.50 -14.59
CA ASN A 530 -13.57 -34.76 -15.20
C ASN A 530 -14.77 -35.41 -14.48
N GLY A 531 -15.69 -34.61 -13.95
CA GLY A 531 -16.87 -35.08 -13.20
C GLY A 531 -16.63 -35.38 -11.71
N PHE A 532 -15.41 -35.20 -11.20
CA PHE A 532 -15.09 -35.35 -9.77
C PHE A 532 -15.01 -34.00 -9.05
N PHE A 533 -15.57 -33.93 -7.84
CA PHE A 533 -15.43 -32.78 -6.94
C PHE A 533 -14.11 -32.88 -6.16
N LEU A 534 -13.19 -31.95 -6.39
CA LEU A 534 -11.89 -31.86 -5.72
C LEU A 534 -11.84 -30.65 -4.79
N THR A 535 -11.33 -30.82 -3.58
CA THR A 535 -11.04 -29.69 -2.68
C THR A 535 -9.66 -29.09 -3.00
N ARG A 536 -9.43 -27.82 -2.63
CA ARG A 536 -8.10 -27.20 -2.73
C ARG A 536 -7.00 -27.98 -1.99
N GLN A 537 -7.32 -28.63 -0.87
CA GLN A 537 -6.38 -29.49 -0.15
C GLN A 537 -5.94 -30.65 -1.04
N ASN A 538 -6.88 -31.32 -1.71
CA ASN A 538 -6.58 -32.39 -2.66
C ASN A 538 -5.81 -31.86 -3.89
N MET A 539 -6.09 -30.64 -4.34
CA MET A 539 -5.35 -30.00 -5.44
C MET A 539 -3.86 -29.81 -5.11
N ASN A 540 -3.52 -29.48 -3.87
CA ASN A 540 -2.13 -29.34 -3.45
C ASN A 540 -1.35 -30.64 -3.52
N GLU A 541 -1.97 -31.76 -3.11
CA GLU A 541 -1.39 -33.10 -3.25
C GLU A 541 -1.19 -33.48 -4.72
N LEU A 542 -2.14 -33.11 -5.58
CA LEU A 542 -2.02 -33.33 -7.01
C LEU A 542 -0.88 -32.48 -7.62
N ILE A 543 -0.77 -31.20 -7.24
CA ILE A 543 0.32 -30.32 -7.69
C ILE A 543 1.68 -30.89 -7.27
N LEU A 544 1.83 -31.41 -6.04
CA LEU A 544 3.07 -32.04 -5.58
C LEU A 544 3.56 -33.12 -6.56
N GLY A 545 2.65 -33.89 -7.15
CA GLY A 545 2.99 -34.91 -8.16
C GLY A 545 3.54 -34.37 -9.49
N TYR A 546 3.43 -33.06 -9.75
CA TYR A 546 4.03 -32.36 -10.89
C TYR A 546 5.27 -31.56 -10.48
N THR A 547 5.73 -31.67 -9.24
CA THR A 547 6.91 -30.94 -8.75
C THR A 547 8.15 -31.82 -8.66
N ASN A 548 9.30 -31.21 -8.38
CA ASN A 548 10.55 -31.85 -8.01
C ASN A 548 10.56 -32.38 -6.54
N TYR A 549 9.40 -32.70 -5.98
CA TYR A 549 9.29 -33.23 -4.61
C TYR A 549 9.51 -34.74 -4.60
N GLN A 550 10.51 -35.20 -3.85
CA GLN A 550 10.85 -36.61 -3.68
C GLN A 550 11.36 -36.85 -2.26
N ASN A 551 11.06 -38.02 -1.67
CA ASN A 551 11.58 -38.45 -0.37
C ASN A 551 11.39 -37.44 0.79
N GLY A 552 10.33 -36.64 0.76
CA GLY A 552 10.03 -35.68 1.82
C GLY A 552 10.59 -34.26 1.61
N GLU A 553 11.31 -34.02 0.52
CA GLU A 553 11.95 -32.73 0.23
C GLU A 553 11.91 -32.36 -1.27
N PHE A 554 12.18 -31.09 -1.59
CA PHE A 554 12.33 -30.65 -2.97
C PHE A 554 13.79 -30.82 -3.41
N LEU A 555 14.04 -31.80 -4.29
CA LEU A 555 15.38 -32.06 -4.83
C LEU A 555 15.74 -31.05 -5.93
N LYS A 556 17.03 -30.79 -6.13
CA LYS A 556 17.49 -29.81 -7.14
C LYS A 556 17.71 -30.53 -8.48
N PRO A 557 16.82 -30.40 -9.47
CA PRO A 557 17.02 -31.09 -10.74
C PRO A 557 18.19 -30.46 -11.51
N THR A 558 18.85 -31.25 -12.37
CA THR A 558 19.91 -30.80 -13.29
C THR A 558 19.32 -30.10 -14.51
N ALA A 559 20.17 -29.48 -15.34
CA ALA A 559 19.71 -28.83 -16.57
C ALA A 559 19.26 -29.87 -17.62
N GLU A 560 19.90 -31.03 -17.60
CA GLU A 560 19.61 -32.17 -18.47
C GLU A 560 18.23 -32.76 -18.12
N GLU A 561 17.95 -32.97 -16.82
CA GLU A 561 16.66 -33.48 -16.34
C GLU A 561 15.51 -32.53 -16.71
N ILE A 562 15.66 -31.21 -16.50
CA ILE A 562 14.60 -30.25 -16.87
C ILE A 562 14.40 -30.16 -18.39
N SER A 563 15.44 -30.47 -19.18
CA SER A 563 15.38 -30.47 -20.64
C SER A 563 14.55 -31.63 -21.20
N GLU A 564 14.30 -32.68 -20.42
CA GLU A 564 13.42 -33.79 -20.83
C GLU A 564 11.96 -33.35 -20.93
N TYR A 565 11.53 -32.44 -20.04
CA TYR A 565 10.15 -31.97 -19.98
C TYR A 565 9.77 -31.07 -21.15
N ARG A 566 8.49 -31.10 -21.53
CA ARG A 566 7.93 -30.25 -22.59
C ARG A 566 7.70 -28.82 -22.09
N ILE A 567 7.20 -28.71 -20.87
CA ILE A 567 6.79 -27.49 -20.20
C ILE A 567 7.45 -27.45 -18.82
N VAL A 568 8.19 -26.37 -18.56
CA VAL A 568 8.82 -26.11 -17.26
C VAL A 568 8.17 -24.88 -16.65
N VAL A 569 7.60 -25.01 -15.45
CA VAL A 569 7.02 -23.90 -14.68
C VAL A 569 7.92 -23.59 -13.49
N THR A 570 8.37 -22.35 -13.32
CA THR A 570 9.21 -21.97 -12.16
C THR A 570 9.22 -20.47 -11.90
N THR A 571 9.74 -20.01 -10.76
CA THR A 571 9.85 -18.57 -10.48
C THR A 571 11.05 -17.93 -11.20
N LEU A 572 10.96 -16.62 -11.44
CA LEU A 572 11.98 -15.85 -12.17
C LEU A 572 13.38 -15.95 -11.54
N ILE A 573 13.50 -15.83 -10.23
CA ILE A 573 14.81 -15.95 -9.55
C ILE A 573 15.35 -17.38 -9.60
N LEU A 574 14.47 -18.39 -9.48
CA LEU A 574 14.90 -19.79 -9.43
C LEU A 574 15.42 -20.29 -10.78
N ILE A 575 14.79 -19.91 -11.90
CA ILE A 575 15.26 -20.35 -13.22
C ILE A 575 16.69 -19.88 -13.51
N GLY A 576 17.12 -18.74 -12.96
CA GLY A 576 18.48 -18.21 -13.12
C GLY A 576 19.59 -19.20 -12.71
N ARG A 577 19.28 -20.22 -11.88
CA ARG A 577 20.17 -21.35 -11.58
C ARG A 577 20.65 -22.11 -12.82
N TYR A 578 19.80 -22.21 -13.84
CA TYR A 578 20.00 -23.00 -15.05
C TYR A 578 20.58 -22.18 -16.22
N SER A 579 21.07 -20.97 -15.91
CA SER A 579 21.72 -20.07 -16.87
C SER A 579 22.77 -20.82 -17.69
N ARG A 580 22.76 -20.62 -19.02
CA ARG A 580 23.65 -21.25 -20.02
C ARG A 580 23.48 -22.75 -20.25
N LYS A 581 22.61 -23.42 -19.50
CA LYS A 581 22.47 -24.89 -19.57
C LYS A 581 21.10 -25.34 -20.07
N TYR A 582 20.10 -24.45 -20.03
CA TYR A 582 18.75 -24.72 -20.46
C TYR A 582 18.28 -23.65 -21.45
N HIS A 583 17.81 -24.09 -22.62
CA HIS A 583 17.48 -23.22 -23.75
C HIS A 583 16.06 -23.52 -24.28
N PRO A 584 15.03 -22.82 -23.79
CA PRO A 584 13.66 -22.98 -24.27
C PRO A 584 13.44 -22.28 -25.62
N ASP A 585 12.44 -22.75 -26.38
CA ASP A 585 12.03 -22.14 -27.65
C ASP A 585 11.03 -20.99 -27.46
N VAL A 586 10.29 -21.02 -26.35
CA VAL A 586 9.29 -20.01 -25.99
C VAL A 586 9.37 -19.75 -24.49
N VAL A 587 9.41 -18.48 -24.10
CA VAL A 587 9.34 -18.04 -22.70
C VAL A 587 8.05 -17.26 -22.48
N PHE A 588 7.25 -17.71 -21.52
CA PHE A 588 6.10 -16.99 -20.97
C PHE A 588 6.47 -16.39 -19.61
N ILE A 589 6.13 -15.12 -19.38
CA ILE A 589 6.18 -14.52 -18.05
C ILE A 589 4.76 -14.03 -17.70
N ASP A 590 4.10 -14.67 -16.73
CA ASP A 590 2.85 -14.17 -16.14
C ASP A 590 3.16 -13.17 -15.02
N GLU A 591 2.22 -12.26 -14.77
CA GLU A 591 2.40 -11.12 -13.86
C GLU A 591 3.66 -10.28 -14.16
N ALA A 592 4.03 -10.16 -15.44
CA ALA A 592 5.24 -9.51 -15.93
C ALA A 592 5.34 -8.00 -15.63
N ALA A 593 4.28 -7.40 -15.06
CA ALA A 593 4.29 -6.03 -14.57
C ALA A 593 4.90 -5.89 -13.16
N GLN A 594 4.96 -6.97 -12.38
CA GLN A 594 5.45 -6.98 -10.99
C GLN A 594 6.97 -7.08 -10.82
N PRO A 595 7.74 -7.86 -11.60
CA PRO A 595 9.17 -8.04 -11.37
C PRO A 595 9.99 -6.86 -11.90
N TYR A 596 11.18 -6.66 -11.33
CA TYR A 596 12.18 -5.77 -11.92
C TYR A 596 12.51 -6.21 -13.35
N GLU A 597 12.89 -5.29 -14.23
CA GLU A 597 13.39 -5.68 -15.56
C GLU A 597 14.59 -6.63 -15.49
N PRO A 598 15.62 -6.40 -14.64
CA PRO A 598 16.68 -7.39 -14.39
C PRO A 598 16.20 -8.74 -13.83
N GLU A 599 15.07 -8.78 -13.12
CA GLU A 599 14.49 -10.03 -12.63
C GLU A 599 13.84 -10.82 -13.77
N ALA A 600 13.14 -10.14 -14.69
CA ALA A 600 12.65 -10.77 -15.92
C ALA A 600 13.82 -11.35 -16.75
N CYS A 601 14.98 -10.68 -16.77
CA CYS A 601 16.18 -11.16 -17.46
C CYS A 601 16.67 -12.53 -16.97
N CYS A 602 16.32 -12.97 -15.75
CA CYS A 602 16.66 -14.32 -15.28
C CYS A 602 16.05 -15.42 -16.17
N ALA A 603 14.81 -15.23 -16.62
CA ALA A 603 14.13 -16.14 -17.56
C ALA A 603 14.47 -15.81 -19.01
N LEU A 604 14.48 -14.52 -19.37
CA LEU A 604 14.75 -14.10 -20.74
C LEU A 604 16.18 -14.41 -21.18
N GLY A 605 17.15 -14.39 -20.26
CA GLY A 605 18.53 -14.79 -20.51
C GLY A 605 18.71 -16.26 -20.88
N MET A 606 17.66 -17.10 -20.80
CA MET A 606 17.72 -18.50 -21.25
C MET A 606 17.44 -18.64 -22.75
N ILE A 607 16.74 -17.68 -23.33
CA ILE A 607 16.26 -17.78 -24.71
C ILE A 607 17.36 -17.38 -25.69
N GLU A 608 17.33 -17.92 -26.91
CA GLU A 608 18.25 -17.56 -27.98
C GLU A 608 17.59 -16.60 -28.98
N LYS A 609 18.42 -15.93 -29.80
CA LYS A 609 17.93 -15.09 -30.91
C LYS A 609 17.06 -15.93 -31.86
N GLY A 610 15.96 -15.34 -32.34
CA GLY A 610 15.01 -16.01 -33.24
C GLY A 610 13.95 -16.86 -32.53
N LYS A 611 13.89 -16.83 -31.20
CA LYS A 611 12.86 -17.50 -30.39
C LYS A 611 11.82 -16.50 -29.87
N GLN A 612 10.77 -17.01 -29.22
CA GLN A 612 9.58 -16.22 -28.90
C GLN A 612 9.47 -15.86 -27.41
N ILE A 613 9.09 -14.61 -27.13
CA ILE A 613 8.84 -14.11 -25.78
C ILE A 613 7.37 -13.68 -25.68
N VAL A 614 6.69 -14.08 -24.60
CA VAL A 614 5.33 -13.68 -24.28
C VAL A 614 5.29 -13.12 -22.87
N LEU A 615 4.80 -11.89 -22.71
CA LEU A 615 4.65 -11.22 -21.42
C LEU A 615 3.16 -11.00 -21.15
N ALA A 616 2.66 -11.51 -20.02
CA ALA A 616 1.31 -11.28 -19.56
C ALA A 616 1.32 -10.49 -18.26
N GLY A 617 0.52 -9.42 -18.18
CA GLY A 617 0.51 -8.58 -16.98
C GLY A 617 -0.39 -7.36 -17.12
N ASP A 618 -0.30 -6.46 -16.15
CA ASP A 618 -1.06 -5.21 -16.15
C ASP A 618 -0.23 -4.08 -15.55
N PRO A 619 0.26 -3.12 -16.36
CA PRO A 619 1.11 -2.04 -15.88
C PRO A 619 0.33 -1.03 -15.02
N LYS A 620 -1.01 -1.07 -15.02
CA LYS A 620 -1.86 -0.19 -14.19
C LYS A 620 -2.06 -0.73 -12.77
N GLN A 621 -1.57 -1.94 -12.48
CA GLN A 621 -1.52 -2.51 -11.13
C GLN A 621 -0.14 -2.33 -10.48
N LEU A 622 0.05 -2.89 -9.27
CA LEU A 622 1.32 -2.80 -8.55
C LEU A 622 2.48 -3.36 -9.37
N GLY A 623 3.52 -2.54 -9.50
CA GLY A 623 4.80 -2.91 -10.09
C GLY A 623 5.85 -3.27 -9.04
N PRO A 624 7.14 -3.22 -9.40
CA PRO A 624 8.22 -3.66 -8.53
C PRO A 624 8.37 -2.82 -7.25
N SER A 625 8.69 -3.49 -6.14
CA SER A 625 8.83 -2.86 -4.82
C SER A 625 10.28 -2.44 -4.54
N VAL A 626 10.70 -1.30 -5.06
CA VAL A 626 12.07 -0.78 -4.92
C VAL A 626 12.35 -0.28 -3.50
N ALA A 627 13.46 -0.72 -2.89
CA ALA A 627 13.92 -0.18 -1.61
C ALA A 627 14.60 1.19 -1.78
N SER A 628 15.53 1.31 -2.72
CA SER A 628 16.27 2.55 -2.98
C SER A 628 15.46 3.56 -3.78
N ARG A 629 15.20 4.72 -3.17
CA ARG A 629 14.64 5.87 -3.89
C ARG A 629 15.50 6.32 -5.05
N VAL A 630 16.81 6.15 -4.94
CA VAL A 630 17.77 6.52 -6.00
C VAL A 630 17.63 5.54 -7.16
N SER A 631 17.62 4.23 -6.90
CA SER A 631 17.41 3.23 -7.95
C SER A 631 16.05 3.37 -8.63
N GLY A 632 15.02 3.76 -7.87
CA GLY A 632 13.70 4.09 -8.43
C GLY A 632 13.71 5.26 -9.42
N ARG A 633 14.56 6.28 -9.21
CA ARG A 633 14.73 7.40 -10.17
C ARG A 633 15.38 6.97 -11.48
N TYR A 634 16.20 5.91 -11.44
CA TYR A 634 16.81 5.30 -12.63
C TYR A 634 15.93 4.19 -13.23
N GLY A 635 14.64 4.15 -12.92
CA GLY A 635 13.69 3.27 -13.59
C GLY A 635 13.59 1.85 -13.02
N LEU A 636 14.26 1.51 -11.91
CA LEU A 636 14.13 0.17 -11.30
C LEU A 636 12.67 -0.15 -10.88
N GLY A 637 11.85 0.88 -10.64
CA GLY A 637 10.43 0.74 -10.31
C GLY A 637 9.51 0.55 -11.52
N VAL A 638 10.07 0.44 -12.73
CA VAL A 638 9.35 0.22 -13.98
C VAL A 638 9.70 -1.19 -14.48
N SER A 639 8.68 -2.03 -14.66
CA SER A 639 8.89 -3.38 -15.21
C SER A 639 9.20 -3.32 -16.71
N LEU A 640 9.79 -4.39 -17.25
CA LEU A 640 10.01 -4.52 -18.70
C LEU A 640 8.70 -4.37 -19.48
N LEU A 641 7.61 -4.99 -19.00
CA LEU A 641 6.30 -4.88 -19.64
C LEU A 641 5.80 -3.43 -19.68
N GLU A 642 5.89 -2.71 -18.56
CA GLU A 642 5.47 -1.31 -18.49
C GLU A 642 6.33 -0.41 -19.39
N ARG A 643 7.64 -0.65 -19.47
CA ARG A 643 8.53 0.07 -20.37
C ARG A 643 8.19 -0.20 -21.84
N LEU A 644 7.98 -1.47 -22.22
CA LEU A 644 7.59 -1.84 -23.59
C LEU A 644 6.26 -1.22 -24.00
N MET A 645 5.26 -1.23 -23.10
CA MET A 645 3.95 -0.62 -23.37
C MET A 645 4.01 0.91 -23.56
N ASN A 646 5.12 1.54 -23.19
CA ASN A 646 5.38 2.95 -23.47
C ASN A 646 6.06 3.21 -24.82
N LEU A 647 6.46 2.17 -25.56
CA LEU A 647 6.98 2.33 -26.92
C LEU A 647 5.83 2.46 -27.92
N GLU A 648 6.05 3.22 -28.99
CA GLU A 648 5.05 3.51 -30.03
C GLU A 648 4.42 2.24 -30.63
N LEU A 649 5.24 1.21 -30.84
CA LEU A 649 4.81 -0.09 -31.35
C LEU A 649 3.69 -0.73 -30.51
N TYR A 650 3.71 -0.56 -29.19
CA TYR A 650 2.72 -1.13 -28.27
C TYR A 650 1.59 -0.14 -27.96
N ARG A 651 1.88 1.18 -27.90
CA ARG A 651 0.86 2.22 -27.67
C ARG A 651 -0.22 2.24 -28.75
N THR A 652 0.14 1.92 -30.00
CA THR A 652 -0.80 1.81 -31.13
C THR A 652 -1.73 0.59 -31.05
N LEU A 653 -1.57 -0.27 -30.03
CA LEU A 653 -2.34 -1.49 -29.82
C LEU A 653 -2.33 -2.41 -31.05
N ASN A 654 -1.18 -2.50 -31.74
CA ASN A 654 -1.04 -3.36 -32.91
C ASN A 654 -1.25 -4.84 -32.52
N PRO A 655 -2.25 -5.53 -33.09
CA PRO A 655 -2.64 -6.88 -32.67
C PRO A 655 -1.52 -7.92 -32.84
N ASN A 656 -0.57 -7.68 -33.74
CA ASN A 656 0.61 -8.54 -33.95
C ASN A 656 1.60 -8.51 -32.76
N PHE A 657 1.53 -7.49 -31.91
CA PHE A 657 2.47 -7.30 -30.79
C PHE A 657 1.77 -7.30 -29.44
N ILE A 658 0.52 -6.85 -29.38
CA ILE A 658 -0.19 -6.66 -28.14
C ILE A 658 -1.67 -6.96 -28.29
N THR A 659 -2.25 -7.61 -27.28
CA THR A 659 -3.70 -7.76 -27.15
C THR A 659 -4.15 -7.28 -25.78
N MET A 660 -5.13 -6.36 -25.78
CA MET A 660 -5.88 -5.98 -24.60
C MET A 660 -7.05 -6.95 -24.37
N LEU A 661 -7.13 -7.58 -23.21
CA LEU A 661 -8.31 -8.34 -22.81
C LEU A 661 -9.34 -7.39 -22.16
N LYS A 662 -10.53 -7.32 -22.75
CA LYS A 662 -11.57 -6.34 -22.40
C LYS A 662 -12.66 -6.89 -21.48
N GLN A 663 -13.05 -8.14 -21.67
CA GLN A 663 -14.12 -8.76 -20.89
C GLN A 663 -13.64 -9.13 -19.48
N ASN A 664 -14.30 -8.57 -18.46
CA ASN A 664 -14.07 -8.82 -17.05
C ASN A 664 -15.08 -9.87 -16.52
N PHE A 665 -14.57 -11.02 -16.10
CA PHE A 665 -15.35 -12.16 -15.61
C PHE A 665 -15.47 -12.20 -14.08
N ARG A 666 -14.94 -11.20 -13.38
CA ARG A 666 -14.85 -11.18 -11.91
C ARG A 666 -15.90 -10.31 -11.24
N SER A 667 -15.93 -9.04 -11.61
CA SER A 667 -16.52 -7.98 -10.79
C SER A 667 -17.87 -7.52 -11.33
N HIS A 668 -18.77 -7.16 -10.42
CA HIS A 668 -20.01 -6.46 -10.73
C HIS A 668 -19.72 -5.14 -11.44
N ARG A 669 -20.59 -4.73 -12.38
CA ARG A 669 -20.39 -3.52 -13.22
C ARG A 669 -20.15 -2.25 -12.40
N THR A 670 -20.91 -2.04 -11.34
CA THR A 670 -20.75 -0.85 -10.47
C THR A 670 -19.36 -0.78 -9.82
N ILE A 671 -18.77 -1.92 -9.43
CA ILE A 671 -17.40 -1.96 -8.88
C ILE A 671 -16.38 -1.58 -9.96
N LEU A 672 -16.60 -2.04 -11.19
CA LEU A 672 -15.68 -1.81 -12.31
C LEU A 672 -15.78 -0.42 -12.91
N THR A 673 -16.91 0.28 -12.72
CA THR A 673 -17.22 1.55 -13.41
C THR A 673 -16.13 2.60 -13.24
N LEU A 674 -15.73 2.90 -12.00
CA LEU A 674 -14.70 3.90 -11.75
C LEU A 674 -13.28 3.46 -12.16
N PRO A 675 -12.79 2.25 -11.80
CA PRO A 675 -11.49 1.78 -12.29
C PRO A 675 -11.39 1.73 -13.82
N ASN A 676 -12.47 1.37 -14.52
CA ASN A 676 -12.52 1.34 -15.99
C ASN A 676 -12.26 2.72 -16.59
N LYS A 677 -12.99 3.73 -16.09
CA LYS A 677 -12.85 5.13 -16.49
C LYS A 677 -11.45 5.69 -16.18
N LEU A 678 -10.92 5.41 -14.99
CA LEU A 678 -9.67 6.02 -14.52
C LEU A 678 -8.40 5.41 -15.11
N PHE A 679 -8.41 4.13 -15.48
CA PHE A 679 -7.18 3.39 -15.81
C PHE A 679 -7.19 2.73 -17.19
N TYR A 680 -8.37 2.55 -17.80
CA TYR A 680 -8.55 1.68 -18.96
C TYR A 680 -9.43 2.28 -20.06
N ASP A 681 -9.57 3.61 -20.07
CA ASP A 681 -10.25 4.39 -21.13
C ASP A 681 -11.65 3.86 -21.48
N ASP A 682 -12.39 3.40 -20.47
CA ASP A 682 -13.72 2.79 -20.58
C ASP A 682 -13.81 1.55 -21.50
N GLN A 683 -12.68 0.89 -21.79
CA GLN A 683 -12.64 -0.26 -22.70
C GLN A 683 -13.08 -1.59 -22.07
N LEU A 684 -13.21 -1.69 -20.75
CA LEU A 684 -13.60 -2.93 -20.08
C LEU A 684 -15.09 -3.19 -20.08
N GLN A 685 -15.45 -4.48 -20.12
CA GLN A 685 -16.81 -4.96 -20.17
C GLN A 685 -17.07 -5.93 -19.02
N ALA A 686 -17.92 -5.57 -18.06
CA ALA A 686 -18.29 -6.46 -16.96
C ALA A 686 -19.29 -7.55 -17.41
N VAL A 687 -18.80 -8.77 -17.63
CA VAL A 687 -19.58 -9.91 -18.16
C VAL A 687 -19.85 -11.01 -17.12
N SER A 688 -19.44 -10.80 -15.86
CA SER A 688 -19.61 -11.78 -14.78
C SER A 688 -21.08 -11.97 -14.40
N THR A 689 -21.73 -13.01 -14.94
CA THR A 689 -23.12 -13.35 -14.61
C THR A 689 -23.29 -13.60 -13.11
N ARG A 690 -22.36 -14.35 -12.50
CA ARG A 690 -22.36 -14.65 -11.06
C ARG A 690 -22.35 -13.40 -10.20
N ALA A 691 -21.52 -12.40 -10.52
CA ALA A 691 -21.46 -11.17 -9.74
C ALA A 691 -22.72 -10.31 -9.95
N HIS A 692 -23.23 -10.23 -11.18
CA HIS A 692 -24.45 -9.48 -11.53
C HIS A 692 -25.72 -10.06 -10.89
N SER A 693 -25.83 -11.39 -10.80
CA SER A 693 -26.97 -12.07 -10.19
C SER A 693 -26.85 -12.25 -8.67
N ASP A 694 -25.71 -11.87 -8.07
CA ASP A 694 -25.50 -12.02 -6.63
C ASP A 694 -26.38 -11.02 -5.87
N GLN A 695 -27.34 -11.54 -5.10
CA GLN A 695 -28.26 -10.74 -4.29
C GLN A 695 -27.52 -9.77 -3.37
N LEU A 696 -26.31 -10.13 -2.93
CA LEU A 696 -25.49 -9.26 -2.08
C LEU A 696 -25.14 -7.93 -2.73
N ALA A 697 -24.95 -7.89 -4.05
CA ALA A 697 -24.64 -6.65 -4.77
C ALA A 697 -25.73 -5.59 -4.55
N ALA A 698 -27.00 -6.03 -4.46
CA ALA A 698 -28.18 -5.19 -4.26
C ALA A 698 -28.50 -4.85 -2.79
N ILE A 699 -27.76 -5.38 -1.81
CA ILE A 699 -28.02 -5.12 -0.39
C ILE A 699 -27.25 -3.90 0.09
N CYS A 700 -27.92 -2.89 0.62
CA CYS A 700 -27.26 -1.78 1.29
C CYS A 700 -26.85 -2.18 2.73
N VAL A 701 -25.60 -2.61 2.92
CA VAL A 701 -25.14 -3.26 4.16
C VAL A 701 -25.21 -2.31 5.34
N PHE A 702 -24.81 -1.04 5.16
CA PHE A 702 -24.87 -0.06 6.25
C PHE A 702 -26.29 0.21 6.78
N GLU A 703 -27.35 -0.03 6.01
CA GLU A 703 -28.73 0.11 6.48
C GLU A 703 -29.13 -0.99 7.47
N LYS A 704 -28.42 -2.12 7.42
CA LYS A 704 -28.58 -3.25 8.32
C LYS A 704 -27.72 -3.13 9.59
N ILE A 705 -26.73 -2.22 9.59
CA ILE A 705 -25.90 -1.94 10.78
C ILE A 705 -26.71 -1.10 11.78
N PRO A 706 -26.95 -1.60 13.02
CA PRO A 706 -27.71 -0.87 14.03
C PRO A 706 -27.12 0.52 14.33
N GLY A 707 -27.97 1.55 14.25
CA GLY A 707 -27.60 2.92 14.60
C GLY A 707 -26.84 3.71 13.53
N LEU A 708 -26.45 3.10 12.41
CA LEU A 708 -25.71 3.77 11.34
C LEU A 708 -26.64 4.54 10.38
N CYS A 709 -27.84 4.02 10.12
CA CYS A 709 -28.90 4.70 9.36
C CYS A 709 -30.26 4.64 10.06
N LYS A 710 -31.06 5.71 9.96
CA LYS A 710 -32.48 5.68 10.39
C LYS A 710 -33.30 5.02 9.29
N LYS A 711 -34.12 4.01 9.63
CA LYS A 711 -35.26 3.63 8.78
C LYS A 711 -36.16 4.87 8.68
N LYS A 712 -36.20 5.53 7.53
CA LYS A 712 -37.26 6.53 7.28
C LYS A 712 -38.57 5.75 7.25
N LYS A 713 -39.46 6.00 8.22
CA LYS A 713 -40.84 5.48 8.17
C LYS A 713 -41.42 5.90 6.81
N ASN A 714 -41.93 4.93 6.04
CA ASN A 714 -42.57 5.12 4.73
C ASN A 714 -41.66 5.44 3.53
N LYS A 715 -40.35 5.14 3.56
CA LYS A 715 -39.53 5.06 2.34
C LYS A 715 -39.22 3.61 1.99
N LEU A 716 -39.37 3.26 0.70
CA LEU A 716 -38.87 2.00 0.14
C LEU A 716 -37.38 1.85 0.46
N PRO A 717 -36.88 0.62 0.72
CA PRO A 717 -35.46 0.36 0.89
C PRO A 717 -34.69 0.94 -0.29
N ARG A 718 -33.53 1.56 -0.03
CA ARG A 718 -32.68 2.02 -1.12
C ARG A 718 -32.25 0.79 -1.93
N PRO A 719 -32.30 0.83 -3.27
CA PRO A 719 -31.69 -0.22 -4.06
C PRO A 719 -30.18 -0.19 -3.75
N GLY A 720 -29.69 -1.20 -3.04
CA GLY A 720 -28.28 -1.26 -2.67
C GLY A 720 -27.40 -1.37 -3.92
N GLN A 721 -26.17 -0.90 -3.79
CA GLN A 721 -25.21 -0.90 -4.88
C GLN A 721 -24.01 -1.75 -4.50
N ALA A 722 -23.33 -2.32 -5.50
CA ALA A 722 -22.18 -3.18 -5.25
C ALA A 722 -20.97 -2.44 -4.62
N VAL A 723 -21.05 -1.10 -4.49
CA VAL A 723 -20.04 -0.25 -3.85
C VAL A 723 -20.67 0.53 -2.69
N GLU A 724 -19.97 0.64 -1.56
CA GLU A 724 -20.37 1.45 -0.41
C GLU A 724 -19.16 2.22 0.14
N PHE A 725 -19.39 3.45 0.61
CA PHE A 725 -18.40 4.23 1.36
C PHE A 725 -18.93 4.59 2.75
N CYS A 726 -18.20 4.20 3.78
CA CYS A 726 -18.49 4.53 5.18
C CYS A 726 -17.47 5.55 5.70
N SER A 727 -17.92 6.78 5.84
CA SER A 727 -17.13 7.88 6.40
C SER A 727 -16.90 7.70 7.90
N ILE A 728 -15.63 7.63 8.28
CA ILE A 728 -15.16 7.62 9.67
C ILE A 728 -14.13 8.73 9.85
N ILE A 729 -14.45 9.73 10.67
CA ILE A 729 -13.53 10.84 10.98
C ILE A 729 -12.79 10.47 12.26
N SER A 730 -11.69 9.74 12.19
CA SER A 730 -10.98 9.29 13.39
C SER A 730 -9.47 9.41 13.23
N GLN A 731 -8.79 9.93 14.25
CA GLN A 731 -7.34 10.09 14.20
C GLN A 731 -6.63 8.73 14.21
N GLU A 732 -5.63 8.57 13.33
CA GLU A 732 -4.73 7.42 13.37
C GLU A 732 -3.84 7.40 14.64
N CYS A 733 -3.58 6.20 15.12
CA CYS A 733 -2.71 5.88 16.24
C CYS A 733 -1.42 5.20 15.77
N ARG A 734 -0.42 5.19 16.65
CA ARG A 734 0.89 4.58 16.41
C ARG A 734 1.41 3.99 17.72
N GLN A 735 1.94 2.77 17.65
CA GLN A 735 2.52 2.11 18.83
C GLN A 735 3.99 2.50 18.99
N GLY A 736 4.33 3.23 20.06
CA GLY A 736 5.71 3.65 20.34
C GLY A 736 6.40 4.37 19.16
N ARG A 737 7.56 3.83 18.74
CA ARG A 737 8.33 4.29 17.57
C ARG A 737 8.07 3.47 16.30
N SER A 738 7.13 2.52 16.29
CA SER A 738 6.72 1.80 15.07
C SER A 738 6.39 2.84 13.98
N PRO A 739 6.87 2.65 12.75
CA PRO A 739 6.59 3.59 11.67
C PRO A 739 5.26 3.30 10.93
N SER A 740 4.52 2.24 11.29
CA SER A 740 3.19 1.93 10.79
C SER A 740 2.09 2.50 11.69
N TYR A 741 0.86 2.51 11.19
CA TYR A 741 -0.26 3.17 11.82
C TYR A 741 -1.49 2.27 11.82
N PHE A 742 -2.41 2.57 12.72
CA PHE A 742 -3.69 1.89 12.81
C PHE A 742 -4.77 2.88 13.20
N ASN A 743 -6.01 2.54 12.90
CA ASN A 743 -7.17 3.35 13.23
C ASN A 743 -8.20 2.46 13.89
N TYR A 744 -8.28 2.57 15.21
CA TYR A 744 -9.13 1.73 16.03
C TYR A 744 -10.62 1.88 15.69
N LYS A 745 -11.07 3.10 15.37
CA LYS A 745 -12.48 3.36 15.00
C LYS A 745 -12.83 2.75 13.63
N GLU A 746 -11.88 2.72 12.69
CA GLU A 746 -12.07 1.98 11.43
C GLU A 746 -12.12 0.46 11.69
N THR A 747 -11.26 -0.06 12.56
CA THR A 747 -11.27 -1.49 12.95
C THR A 747 -12.61 -1.92 13.54
N GLN A 748 -13.19 -1.10 14.42
CA GLN A 748 -14.53 -1.35 14.96
C GLN A 748 -15.60 -1.37 13.89
N MET A 749 -15.52 -0.45 12.92
CA MET A 749 -16.48 -0.41 11.81
C MET A 749 -16.33 -1.64 10.90
N VAL A 750 -15.11 -2.08 10.63
CA VAL A 750 -14.86 -3.35 9.90
C VAL A 750 -15.56 -4.52 10.61
N LEU A 751 -15.43 -4.63 11.93
CA LEU A 751 -16.09 -5.69 12.70
C LEU A 751 -17.62 -5.62 12.59
N LYS A 752 -18.21 -4.42 12.69
CA LYS A 752 -19.67 -4.23 12.53
C LYS A 752 -20.16 -4.65 11.13
N TYR A 753 -19.42 -4.30 10.09
CA TYR A 753 -19.71 -4.74 8.72
C TYR A 753 -19.63 -6.26 8.61
N VAL A 754 -18.57 -6.88 9.12
CA VAL A 754 -18.39 -8.34 9.12
C VAL A 754 -19.57 -9.03 9.81
N GLN A 755 -19.88 -8.65 11.04
CA GLN A 755 -21.00 -9.22 11.81
C GLN A 755 -22.32 -9.12 11.04
N THR A 756 -22.59 -7.93 10.48
CA THR A 756 -23.81 -7.68 9.70
C THR A 756 -23.88 -8.55 8.46
N LEU A 757 -22.78 -8.62 7.69
CA LEU A 757 -22.69 -9.43 6.48
C LEU A 757 -22.94 -10.91 6.75
N THR A 758 -22.33 -11.46 7.81
CA THR A 758 -22.50 -12.88 8.18
C THR A 758 -23.88 -13.21 8.75
N GLN A 759 -24.62 -12.20 9.21
CA GLN A 759 -25.98 -12.32 9.75
C GLN A 759 -27.07 -12.01 8.72
N LEU A 760 -26.72 -11.63 7.49
CA LEU A 760 -27.71 -11.41 6.43
C LEU A 760 -28.47 -12.71 6.15
N GLY A 761 -29.79 -12.64 6.22
CA GLY A 761 -30.67 -13.74 5.84
C GLY A 761 -30.75 -13.86 4.32
N PHE A 762 -30.47 -15.05 3.80
CA PHE A 762 -30.68 -15.43 2.41
C PHE A 762 -31.53 -16.70 2.37
N ASP A 763 -32.38 -16.83 1.35
CA ASP A 763 -33.31 -17.95 1.22
C ASP A 763 -32.59 -19.29 0.92
N SER A 764 -31.41 -19.23 0.31
CA SER A 764 -30.57 -20.40 0.00
C SER A 764 -29.26 -20.37 0.78
N GLU A 765 -28.84 -21.53 1.30
CA GLU A 765 -27.56 -21.71 1.99
C GLU A 765 -26.37 -21.30 1.11
N GLU A 766 -26.46 -21.45 -0.22
CA GLU A 766 -25.39 -21.10 -1.16
C GLU A 766 -25.11 -19.58 -1.22
N HIS A 767 -26.10 -18.76 -0.84
CA HIS A 767 -26.01 -17.31 -0.85
C HIS A 767 -25.51 -16.74 0.47
N LYS A 768 -25.48 -17.53 1.55
CA LYS A 768 -24.98 -17.10 2.85
C LYS A 768 -23.53 -16.62 2.77
N VAL A 769 -23.22 -15.62 3.59
CA VAL A 769 -21.87 -15.06 3.67
C VAL A 769 -21.08 -15.81 4.73
N LEU A 770 -20.09 -16.58 4.27
CA LEU A 770 -19.12 -17.26 5.11
C LEU A 770 -17.88 -16.38 5.33
N PRO A 771 -17.13 -16.53 6.44
CA PRO A 771 -15.91 -15.76 6.70
C PRO A 771 -14.91 -15.76 5.54
N GLU A 772 -14.71 -16.90 4.88
CA GLU A 772 -13.80 -17.08 3.75
C GLU A 772 -14.19 -16.26 2.50
N HIS A 773 -15.46 -15.85 2.39
CA HIS A 773 -15.97 -14.99 1.32
C HIS A 773 -15.53 -13.52 1.49
N ILE A 774 -15.06 -13.14 2.68
CA ILE A 774 -14.67 -11.78 3.04
C ILE A 774 -13.14 -11.65 3.00
N GLY A 775 -12.66 -10.58 2.37
CA GLY A 775 -11.29 -10.10 2.51
C GLY A 775 -11.26 -8.68 3.05
N VAL A 776 -10.32 -8.38 3.93
CA VAL A 776 -10.08 -7.03 4.45
C VAL A 776 -8.72 -6.53 3.98
N VAL A 777 -8.72 -5.45 3.21
CA VAL A 777 -7.53 -4.82 2.65
C VAL A 777 -7.23 -3.53 3.41
N THR A 778 -6.00 -3.36 3.87
CA THR A 778 -5.55 -2.11 4.48
C THR A 778 -4.08 -1.85 4.18
N PRO A 779 -3.67 -0.62 3.84
CA PRO A 779 -2.30 -0.34 3.45
C PRO A 779 -1.27 -0.43 4.59
N TYR A 780 -1.71 -0.45 5.85
CA TYR A 780 -0.82 -0.50 6.99
C TYR A 780 -0.92 -1.85 7.69
N ILE A 781 0.19 -2.57 7.79
CA ILE A 781 0.17 -3.89 8.45
C ILE A 781 -0.23 -3.80 9.93
N ARG A 782 0.01 -2.67 10.61
CA ARG A 782 -0.42 -2.55 12.01
C ARG A 782 -1.94 -2.52 12.11
N GLN A 783 -2.61 -1.96 11.11
CA GLN A 783 -4.05 -2.11 10.96
C GLN A 783 -4.45 -3.55 10.65
N VAL A 784 -3.69 -4.28 9.81
CA VAL A 784 -3.91 -5.73 9.58
C VAL A 784 -3.96 -6.49 10.90
N TYR A 785 -2.99 -6.28 11.81
CA TYR A 785 -3.00 -6.98 13.10
C TYR A 785 -4.14 -6.58 14.02
N ASN A 786 -4.39 -5.28 14.16
CA ASN A 786 -5.51 -4.82 14.97
C ASN A 786 -6.83 -5.43 14.48
N ILE A 787 -7.03 -5.50 13.16
CA ILE A 787 -8.23 -6.13 12.58
C ILE A 787 -8.20 -7.64 12.82
N ARG A 788 -7.11 -8.37 12.52
CA ARG A 788 -7.02 -9.82 12.75
C ARG A 788 -7.29 -10.20 14.19
N GLU A 789 -6.72 -9.46 15.14
CA GLU A 789 -6.92 -9.70 16.57
C GLU A 789 -8.39 -9.49 16.97
N GLN A 790 -9.01 -8.39 16.53
CA GLN A 790 -10.42 -8.12 16.81
C GLN A 790 -11.34 -9.16 16.15
N LEU A 791 -11.05 -9.60 14.93
CA LEU A 791 -11.81 -10.66 14.26
C LEU A 791 -11.66 -12.01 14.99
N ARG A 792 -10.45 -12.38 15.43
CA ARG A 792 -10.21 -13.60 16.21
C ARG A 792 -10.98 -13.60 17.53
N LYS A 793 -10.95 -12.49 18.27
CA LYS A 793 -11.72 -12.31 19.52
C LYS A 793 -13.23 -12.45 19.34
N ASN A 794 -13.73 -12.25 18.12
CA ASN A 794 -15.15 -12.34 17.76
C ASN A 794 -15.47 -13.57 16.88
N ASN A 795 -14.64 -14.62 16.89
CA ASN A 795 -14.84 -15.88 16.16
C ASN A 795 -14.86 -15.77 14.62
N PHE A 796 -14.19 -14.77 14.05
CA PHE A 796 -14.04 -14.55 12.60
C PHE A 796 -12.62 -14.79 12.10
N ALA A 797 -11.89 -15.74 12.69
CA ALA A 797 -10.49 -16.01 12.35
C ALA A 797 -10.27 -16.47 10.88
N GLY A 798 -11.31 -16.98 10.21
CA GLY A 798 -11.27 -17.41 8.80
C GLY A 798 -11.29 -16.27 7.77
N ILE A 799 -11.46 -15.01 8.21
CA ILE A 799 -11.42 -13.85 7.31
C ILE A 799 -9.98 -13.51 6.97
N GLU A 800 -9.71 -13.37 5.68
CA GLU A 800 -8.38 -12.99 5.20
C GLU A 800 -8.17 -11.47 5.35
N VAL A 801 -7.09 -11.07 6.03
CA VAL A 801 -6.75 -9.66 6.25
C VAL A 801 -5.31 -9.43 5.80
N GLY A 802 -5.04 -8.38 5.04
CA GLY A 802 -3.72 -8.13 4.47
C GLY A 802 -3.57 -6.75 3.84
N THR A 803 -2.37 -6.47 3.35
CA THR A 803 -2.09 -5.25 2.59
C THR A 803 -2.49 -5.38 1.14
N THR A 804 -2.49 -4.25 0.42
CA THR A 804 -2.78 -4.24 -1.03
C THR A 804 -1.81 -5.14 -1.80
N GLU A 805 -0.54 -5.18 -1.38
CA GLU A 805 0.49 -6.06 -1.94
C GLU A 805 0.14 -7.54 -1.73
N THR A 806 -0.28 -7.94 -0.52
CA THR A 806 -0.61 -9.36 -0.24
C THR A 806 -1.89 -9.82 -0.97
N PHE A 807 -2.79 -8.89 -1.27
CA PHE A 807 -4.04 -9.15 -2.00
C PHE A 807 -3.89 -9.08 -3.53
N GLN A 808 -2.70 -8.74 -4.06
CA GLN A 808 -2.45 -8.80 -5.50
C GLN A 808 -2.61 -10.25 -5.99
N GLY A 809 -3.26 -10.41 -7.15
CA GLY A 809 -3.65 -11.72 -7.68
C GLY A 809 -4.82 -12.42 -6.95
N ARG A 810 -5.13 -12.04 -5.70
CA ARG A 810 -6.26 -12.60 -4.94
C ARG A 810 -7.59 -11.94 -5.32
N GLU A 811 -8.70 -12.61 -5.04
CA GLU A 811 -10.06 -12.12 -5.22
C GLU A 811 -10.98 -12.67 -4.12
N LYS A 812 -12.03 -11.91 -3.77
CA LYS A 812 -13.03 -12.31 -2.79
C LYS A 812 -14.42 -11.84 -3.22
N ARG A 813 -15.46 -12.57 -2.79
CA ARG A 813 -16.86 -12.17 -3.00
C ARG A 813 -17.09 -10.77 -2.43
N ILE A 814 -16.53 -10.50 -1.25
CA ILE A 814 -16.62 -9.23 -0.53
C ILE A 814 -15.23 -8.71 -0.20
N ILE A 815 -14.98 -7.44 -0.48
CA ILE A 815 -13.78 -6.74 -0.01
C ILE A 815 -14.19 -5.55 0.85
N ILE A 816 -13.59 -5.46 2.03
CA ILE A 816 -13.66 -4.30 2.90
C ILE A 816 -12.29 -3.62 2.89
N ILE A 817 -12.23 -2.34 2.53
CA ILE A 817 -11.00 -1.54 2.55
C ILE A 817 -11.02 -0.64 3.79
N SER A 818 -10.03 -0.74 4.66
CA SER A 818 -9.77 0.25 5.72
C SER A 818 -8.59 1.13 5.30
N THR A 819 -8.80 2.45 5.25
CA THR A 819 -7.83 3.40 4.71
C THR A 819 -6.88 4.00 5.76
N VAL A 820 -7.26 3.94 7.04
CA VAL A 820 -6.53 4.32 8.26
C VAL A 820 -6.25 5.81 8.44
N ARG A 821 -5.78 6.49 7.38
CA ARG A 821 -5.26 7.85 7.44
C ARG A 821 -6.35 8.89 7.67
N ALA A 822 -6.13 9.79 8.64
CA ALA A 822 -7.04 10.89 8.93
C ALA A 822 -6.36 12.26 9.11
N LYS A 823 -5.05 12.37 8.83
CA LYS A 823 -4.33 13.66 8.78
C LYS A 823 -3.51 13.91 7.52
N ASP A 824 -3.70 15.09 6.94
CA ASP A 824 -3.02 15.55 5.72
C ASP A 824 -1.50 15.68 5.88
N ASN A 825 -1.01 16.13 7.04
CA ASN A 825 0.43 16.34 7.27
C ASN A 825 1.25 15.04 7.30
N LEU A 826 0.61 13.88 7.48
CA LEU A 826 1.25 12.57 7.35
C LEU A 826 1.33 12.10 5.90
N LEU A 827 0.57 12.67 4.97
CA LEU A 827 0.66 12.32 3.54
C LEU A 827 2.01 12.71 2.93
N ALA A 828 2.59 13.83 3.39
CA ALA A 828 3.93 14.24 2.98
C ALA A 828 5.00 13.25 3.47
N TYR A 829 4.87 12.76 4.70
CA TYR A 829 5.71 11.68 5.23
C TYR A 829 5.52 10.41 4.40
N ASP A 830 4.28 10.03 4.11
CA ASP A 830 3.98 8.82 3.35
C ASP A 830 4.57 8.86 1.93
N ARG A 831 4.44 10.00 1.24
CA ARG A 831 5.10 10.22 -0.05
C ARG A 831 6.63 10.21 0.10
N LYS A 832 7.19 10.71 1.20
CA LYS A 832 8.63 10.65 1.54
C LYS A 832 9.12 9.24 1.91
N TYR A 833 8.27 8.25 2.06
CA TYR A 833 8.71 6.87 2.34
C TYR A 833 8.03 5.83 1.43
N ASN A 834 7.40 6.25 0.32
CA ASN A 834 6.56 5.39 -0.54
C ASN A 834 5.49 4.58 0.23
N LEU A 835 5.06 5.09 1.37
CA LEU A 835 4.00 4.51 2.22
C LEU A 835 2.59 4.94 1.80
N GLY A 836 2.47 5.88 0.87
CA GLY A 836 1.20 6.47 0.49
C GLY A 836 0.27 5.44 -0.15
N PHE A 837 -0.84 5.16 0.50
CA PHE A 837 -2.00 4.49 -0.11
C PHE A 837 -2.90 5.50 -0.82
N VAL A 838 -3.12 6.65 -0.18
CA VAL A 838 -4.03 7.69 -0.67
C VAL A 838 -3.59 8.23 -2.03
N LYS A 839 -2.29 8.53 -2.20
CA LYS A 839 -1.75 9.10 -3.45
C LYS A 839 -1.09 8.08 -4.39
N ASN A 840 -1.30 6.78 -4.18
CA ASN A 840 -0.72 5.74 -5.03
C ASN A 840 -1.82 5.11 -5.88
N GLU A 841 -1.82 5.44 -7.16
CA GLU A 841 -2.87 5.03 -8.09
C GLU A 841 -2.87 3.52 -8.37
N LYS A 842 -1.71 2.87 -8.38
CA LYS A 842 -1.59 1.41 -8.55
C LYS A 842 -2.18 0.67 -7.35
N ARG A 843 -1.93 1.15 -6.12
CA ARG A 843 -2.55 0.62 -4.89
C ARG A 843 -4.07 0.83 -4.88
N PHE A 844 -4.53 2.02 -5.27
CA PHE A 844 -5.95 2.32 -5.43
C PHE A 844 -6.62 1.32 -6.39
N ASN A 845 -6.09 1.20 -7.62
CA ASN A 845 -6.63 0.31 -8.64
C ASN A 845 -6.66 -1.16 -8.17
N VAL A 846 -5.56 -1.66 -7.59
CA VAL A 846 -5.51 -3.03 -7.07
C VAL A 846 -6.55 -3.26 -5.99
N ALA A 847 -6.65 -2.36 -5.00
CA ALA A 847 -7.56 -2.54 -3.86
C ALA A 847 -9.03 -2.58 -4.31
N LEU A 848 -9.45 -1.67 -5.19
CA LEU A 848 -10.84 -1.59 -5.68
C LEU A 848 -11.24 -2.80 -6.55
N THR A 849 -10.28 -3.40 -7.26
CA THR A 849 -10.53 -4.50 -8.24
C THR A 849 -10.38 -5.91 -7.66
N ARG A 850 -10.32 -6.04 -6.33
CA ARG A 850 -10.30 -7.34 -5.64
C ARG A 850 -11.69 -7.94 -5.42
N ALA A 851 -12.73 -7.11 -5.40
CA ALA A 851 -14.10 -7.50 -5.08
C ALA A 851 -14.82 -8.12 -6.29
N MET A 852 -15.56 -9.19 -6.06
CA MET A 852 -16.49 -9.75 -7.07
C MET A 852 -17.86 -9.07 -6.98
N SER A 853 -18.53 -9.17 -5.83
CA SER A 853 -19.94 -8.79 -5.69
C SER A 853 -20.17 -7.54 -4.84
N LYS A 854 -19.34 -7.32 -3.82
CA LYS A 854 -19.47 -6.16 -2.92
C LYS A 854 -18.12 -5.57 -2.52
N LEU A 855 -17.99 -4.26 -2.68
CA LEU A 855 -16.86 -3.45 -2.24
C LEU A 855 -17.32 -2.43 -1.20
N ILE A 856 -16.73 -2.47 0.00
CA ILE A 856 -17.01 -1.52 1.08
C ILE A 856 -15.72 -0.79 1.41
N VAL A 857 -15.74 0.54 1.39
CA VAL A 857 -14.59 1.36 1.79
C VAL A 857 -14.92 2.08 3.10
N ILE A 858 -14.05 1.95 4.09
CA ILE A 858 -14.13 2.62 5.39
C ILE A 858 -12.93 3.55 5.51
N GLY A 859 -13.19 4.84 5.70
CA GLY A 859 -12.10 5.82 5.75
C GLY A 859 -12.51 7.24 6.05
N CYS A 860 -11.50 8.10 6.21
CA CYS A 860 -11.70 9.53 6.45
C CYS A 860 -11.79 10.31 5.14
N PRO A 861 -12.98 10.80 4.73
CA PRO A 861 -13.15 11.50 3.46
C PRO A 861 -12.36 12.83 3.39
N HIS A 862 -12.04 13.45 4.53
CA HIS A 862 -11.25 14.69 4.56
C HIS A 862 -9.81 14.50 4.04
N VAL A 863 -9.24 13.31 4.22
CA VAL A 863 -7.90 12.97 3.73
C VAL A 863 -7.97 12.34 2.36
N LEU A 864 -8.91 11.42 2.16
CA LEU A 864 -9.11 10.74 0.88
C LEU A 864 -9.47 11.75 -0.22
N GLY A 865 -10.35 12.72 0.06
CA GLY A 865 -10.72 13.79 -0.87
C GLY A 865 -9.59 14.79 -1.20
N THR A 866 -8.37 14.61 -0.66
CA THR A 866 -7.18 15.34 -1.14
C THR A 866 -6.54 14.72 -2.38
N ASP A 867 -7.01 13.55 -2.79
CA ASP A 867 -6.64 12.85 -4.03
C ASP A 867 -7.86 12.77 -4.95
N ASP A 868 -7.69 13.16 -6.21
CA ASP A 868 -8.80 13.30 -7.17
C ASP A 868 -9.48 11.95 -7.48
N LYS A 869 -8.76 10.82 -7.38
CA LYS A 869 -9.33 9.49 -7.67
C LYS A 869 -10.21 9.02 -6.52
N TRP A 870 -9.78 9.26 -5.29
CA TRP A 870 -10.58 9.00 -4.09
C TRP A 870 -11.80 9.93 -4.00
N GLU A 871 -11.66 11.21 -4.31
CA GLU A 871 -12.81 12.14 -4.36
C GLU A 871 -13.84 11.66 -5.38
N GLN A 872 -13.41 11.21 -6.57
CA GLN A 872 -14.31 10.60 -7.56
C GLN A 872 -15.00 9.34 -7.05
N TYR A 873 -14.31 8.49 -6.28
CA TYR A 873 -14.94 7.31 -5.64
C TYR A 873 -16.00 7.71 -4.62
N ILE A 874 -15.71 8.71 -3.78
CA ILE A 874 -16.67 9.23 -2.80
C ILE A 874 -17.89 9.83 -3.51
N CYS A 875 -17.68 10.65 -4.55
CA CYS A 875 -18.76 11.21 -5.38
C CYS A 875 -19.61 10.09 -6.01
N HIS A 876 -18.97 9.06 -6.56
CA HIS A 876 -19.67 7.93 -7.16
C HIS A 876 -20.58 7.21 -6.16
N CYS A 877 -20.10 6.97 -4.93
CA CYS A 877 -20.93 6.39 -3.87
C CYS A 877 -22.07 7.31 -3.42
N GLU A 878 -21.89 8.63 -3.46
CA GLU A 878 -22.97 9.58 -3.14
C GLU A 878 -24.06 9.61 -4.23
N GLU A 879 -23.67 9.65 -5.51
CA GLU A 879 -24.60 9.56 -6.66
C GLU A 879 -25.42 8.28 -6.65
N LEU A 880 -24.83 7.21 -6.14
CA LEU A 880 -25.42 5.89 -5.99
C LEU A 880 -26.20 5.68 -4.68
N ASP A 881 -26.36 6.72 -3.86
CA ASP A 881 -27.00 6.66 -2.54
C ASP A 881 -26.36 5.63 -1.56
N SER A 882 -25.10 5.25 -1.81
CA SER A 882 -24.32 4.26 -1.07
C SER A 882 -23.21 4.84 -0.19
N PHE A 883 -23.25 6.14 0.06
CA PHE A 883 -22.42 6.84 1.04
C PHE A 883 -23.12 6.90 2.41
N CYS A 884 -22.39 6.57 3.49
CA CYS A 884 -22.88 6.64 4.86
C CYS A 884 -21.80 7.13 5.85
N GLY A 885 -22.15 7.19 7.14
CA GLY A 885 -21.23 7.58 8.20
C GLY A 885 -21.22 9.09 8.48
N ALA A 886 -20.07 9.58 8.91
CA ALA A 886 -19.91 10.93 9.45
C ALA A 886 -20.02 11.96 8.31
N PRO A 887 -20.85 13.00 8.47
CA PRO A 887 -20.90 14.06 7.47
C PRO A 887 -19.53 14.72 7.40
N TYR A 888 -19.08 15.04 6.19
CA TYR A 888 -17.81 15.72 5.99
C TYR A 888 -18.03 17.00 5.21
N ALA A 889 -17.32 18.06 5.60
CA ALA A 889 -17.35 19.29 4.85
C ALA A 889 -16.40 19.12 3.66
N ARG A 890 -16.95 18.92 2.47
CA ARG A 890 -16.16 18.99 1.23
C ARG A 890 -15.41 20.31 1.23
N ARG A 891 -14.11 20.27 0.96
CA ARG A 891 -13.29 21.48 0.76
C ARG A 891 -13.53 22.01 -0.65
N THR A 892 -14.78 22.37 -0.94
CA THR A 892 -15.14 23.07 -2.19
C THR A 892 -14.35 24.37 -2.27
N GLN A 893 -14.25 24.93 -3.47
CA GLN A 893 -13.51 26.18 -3.68
C GLN A 893 -14.06 27.31 -2.78
N ASP A 894 -15.39 27.43 -2.69
CA ASP A 894 -16.06 28.40 -1.81
C ASP A 894 -15.67 28.23 -0.33
N VAL A 895 -15.66 26.98 0.16
CA VAL A 895 -15.26 26.68 1.56
C VAL A 895 -13.78 27.00 1.78
N LYS A 896 -12.91 26.71 0.81
CA LYS A 896 -11.48 27.05 0.88
C LYS A 896 -11.29 28.56 0.94
N ASP A 897 -11.98 29.31 0.08
CA ASP A 897 -11.90 30.77 0.03
C ASP A 897 -12.45 31.40 1.31
N GLU A 898 -13.53 30.85 1.87
CA GLU A 898 -14.06 31.29 3.16
C GLU A 898 -13.05 31.05 4.31
N ILE A 899 -12.39 29.89 4.34
CA ILE A 899 -11.32 29.60 5.32
C ILE A 899 -10.14 30.57 5.14
N VAL A 900 -9.72 30.82 3.91
CA VAL A 900 -8.65 31.79 3.59
C VAL A 900 -9.03 33.17 4.10
N ASN A 901 -10.26 33.62 3.87
CA ASN A 901 -10.76 34.91 4.34
C ASN A 901 -10.81 34.99 5.88
N ARG A 902 -11.34 33.96 6.55
CA ARG A 902 -11.43 33.90 8.03
C ARG A 902 -10.04 33.93 8.69
N LEU A 903 -9.08 33.15 8.18
CA LEU A 903 -7.72 33.10 8.71
C LEU A 903 -6.89 34.34 8.31
N GLY A 904 -7.09 34.86 7.09
CA GLY A 904 -6.46 36.08 6.60
C GLY A 904 -6.79 37.30 7.46
N ARG A 905 -8.05 37.41 7.93
CA ARG A 905 -8.46 38.46 8.89
C ARG A 905 -7.66 38.40 10.19
N ILE A 906 -7.46 37.22 10.77
CA ILE A 906 -6.63 37.06 11.97
C ILE A 906 -5.21 37.57 11.70
N ARG A 907 -4.61 37.19 10.57
CA ARG A 907 -3.25 37.59 10.21
C ARG A 907 -3.09 39.10 10.03
N LEU A 908 -4.05 39.75 9.37
CA LEU A 908 -4.01 41.19 9.12
C LEU A 908 -4.18 42.00 10.41
N LEU A 909 -5.05 41.53 11.30
CA LEU A 909 -5.45 42.25 12.49
C LEU A 909 -4.52 41.99 13.68
N ASP A 910 -3.96 40.79 13.86
CA ASP A 910 -3.13 40.49 15.02
C ASP A 910 -1.67 40.97 14.84
N THR A 911 -1.24 41.93 15.66
CA THR A 911 0.13 42.49 15.61
C THR A 911 1.21 41.45 15.90
N GLN A 912 0.86 40.28 16.44
CA GLN A 912 1.76 39.15 16.62
C GLN A 912 2.36 38.65 15.31
N TYR A 913 1.65 38.80 14.18
CA TYR A 913 2.17 38.45 12.86
C TYR A 913 3.20 39.47 12.33
N LYS A 914 3.18 40.72 12.82
CA LYS A 914 4.07 41.80 12.36
C LYS A 914 5.43 41.84 13.06
N LYS A 915 5.62 41.12 14.18
CA LYS A 915 6.83 41.17 15.03
C LYS A 915 7.87 40.05 14.76
N GLN A 916 7.78 39.32 13.65
CA GLN A 916 8.81 38.34 13.25
C GLN A 916 9.44 38.72 11.90
N PRO A 917 10.76 38.52 11.73
CA PRO A 917 11.44 38.87 10.49
C PRO A 917 10.85 38.09 9.31
N GLN A 918 10.60 38.81 8.21
CA GLN A 918 10.29 38.23 6.90
C GLN A 918 11.56 37.57 6.35
N ASN A 919 11.78 36.30 6.68
CA ASN A 919 12.75 35.43 6.01
C ASN A 919 12.03 34.23 5.43
#